data_AF-A0AA88M3J1-F1
#
_entry.id   AF-A0AA88M3J1-F1
#
_cell.length_a   1.000
_cell.length_b   1.000
_cell.length_c   1.000
_cell.angle_alpha   90.00
_cell.angle_beta   90.00
_cell.angle_gamma   90.00
#
_symmetry.space_group_name_H-M   'P 1'
#
loop_
_entity.id
_entity.type
_entity.pdbx_description
1 polymer ?
#
loop_
_entity_poly.entity_id
_entity_poly.type
_entity_poly.pdbx_seq_one_letter_code
_entity_poly.pdbx_strand_id
1 'polypeptide(L)'
;MKSRPSFILPFLQTWICLLLAESSSNCLIRDDKAYCALRNLYEVPVLPPNITYLDLTLNYISEIHEKSFYGLEKLQILLIQQQEVTLVLRNNAFSELSNLIKLDLAYNTNLRVDPGAFNGLFNLQILNLTECKLYDSILSGDYLKPLVSLEQLSLAGNNIRKIRPAPFFVNMNKLHIVDVSHNWINSFCEEDLFHFQGKHFTLLKLRDIKMSDMNPYWGSWNKCGNPFKNMSMTVLDLSLNSFSVNMAVLFFRAIRGTKIHNLILKHSGSMGKGVYYNNFKDPDRDTFMDLAESDIKALDLSKSSIFALKNSVFSYMSDLEELLLASNSINLIERDAFYGLDNLRTLNLSNNLLDKIYSGTFKNLPSLETLDLSNNNIRMLMYQSFHGLFNLVHLSLSENSLQYVHTLAHLPQLKKLHLDNNRITSLHGLPSQARNVTTIDLRHNKLSNAESFYTVLVEFPQIEKIYLGGNRFSRCFLNPHYSVSPLNNVQFLDLHMTGLQTLWQQGKCLHMFDHLHQLQTLLLQQNYIRSLPKDIFKGLTSLSALDLSVNSLTYISNNVFPKSLRTLKLAHNQLGSVDPQAFGTLTELDLSANRFLCDCSLRHLQTWLSQKSVKMLTAAEGLTCEYPEQQRGKSLLQAALCKNY
;
A
#
# COMPACT_ATOMS: atom_id res chain seq x y z
N MET A 1 2.91 -33.20 -13.70
CA MET A 1 1.53 -32.72 -13.46
C MET A 1 1.48 -32.14 -12.06
N LYS A 2 1.59 -30.82 -11.93
CA LYS A 2 1.46 -30.10 -10.65
C LYS A 2 0.28 -29.15 -10.81
N SER A 3 -0.72 -29.32 -9.94
CA SER A 3 -1.90 -28.48 -9.82
C SER A 3 -1.49 -27.03 -9.59
N ARG A 4 -1.94 -26.11 -10.47
CA ARG A 4 -1.81 -24.67 -10.26
C ARG A 4 -2.75 -24.24 -9.12
N PRO A 5 -2.32 -23.34 -8.23
CA PRO A 5 -3.18 -22.85 -7.15
C PRO A 5 -4.26 -21.93 -7.72
N SER A 6 -5.52 -22.21 -7.41
CA SER A 6 -6.66 -21.32 -7.61
C SER A 6 -6.53 -20.13 -6.67
N PHE A 7 -6.11 -18.98 -7.21
CA PHE A 7 -6.05 -17.72 -6.44
C PHE A 7 -7.43 -17.08 -6.38
N ILE A 8 -8.17 -17.38 -5.31
CA ILE A 8 -9.32 -16.60 -4.86
C ILE A 8 -8.77 -15.46 -4.00
N LEU A 9 -8.61 -14.24 -4.53
CA LEU A 9 -8.46 -12.99 -3.77
C LEU A 9 -8.46 -11.82 -4.76
N PRO A 10 -9.66 -11.33 -5.12
CA PRO A 10 -10.26 -10.21 -4.37
C PRO A 10 -11.74 -10.40 -3.97
N PHE A 11 -12.27 -11.63 -4.00
CA PHE A 11 -13.70 -11.90 -3.78
C PHE A 11 -14.16 -12.02 -2.31
N LEU A 12 -13.26 -11.86 -1.33
CA LEU A 12 -13.63 -12.03 0.08
C LEU A 12 -14.53 -10.91 0.65
N GLN A 13 -14.59 -9.75 0.00
CA GLN A 13 -15.44 -8.63 0.47
C GLN A 13 -16.89 -8.72 -0.02
N THR A 14 -17.16 -9.48 -1.09
CA THR A 14 -18.51 -9.69 -1.64
C THR A 14 -19.17 -10.98 -1.13
N TRP A 15 -18.37 -11.95 -0.65
CA TRP A 15 -18.88 -13.25 -0.17
C TRP A 15 -19.72 -13.17 1.11
N ILE A 16 -19.49 -12.19 2.00
CA ILE A 16 -20.18 -12.13 3.29
C ILE A 16 -21.59 -11.53 3.17
N CYS A 17 -21.92 -10.82 2.09
CA CYS A 17 -23.26 -10.23 1.90
C CYS A 17 -24.25 -11.10 1.10
N LEU A 18 -23.84 -12.23 0.51
CA LEU A 18 -24.68 -13.02 -0.41
C LEU A 18 -25.04 -14.43 0.07
N LEU A 19 -24.54 -14.86 1.24
CA LEU A 19 -24.90 -16.15 1.85
C LEU A 19 -26.31 -16.20 2.48
N LEU A 20 -27.16 -15.20 2.21
CA LEU A 20 -28.56 -15.15 2.66
C LEU A 20 -29.56 -14.86 1.52
N ALA A 21 -29.20 -15.10 0.25
CA ALA A 21 -30.17 -15.03 -0.85
C ALA A 21 -30.47 -16.43 -1.37
N GLU A 22 -31.68 -16.90 -1.09
CA GLU A 22 -32.29 -18.05 -1.74
C GLU A 22 -32.13 -17.99 -3.27
N SER A 23 -32.06 -19.16 -3.90
CA SER A 23 -31.83 -19.38 -5.33
C SER A 23 -32.97 -18.81 -6.20
N SER A 24 -33.04 -17.49 -6.35
CA SER A 24 -33.87 -16.87 -7.38
C SER A 24 -33.08 -16.78 -8.68
N SER A 25 -33.61 -17.31 -9.78
CA SER A 25 -33.11 -17.11 -11.14
C SER A 25 -33.24 -15.66 -11.63
N ASN A 26 -33.80 -14.78 -10.82
CA ASN A 26 -34.06 -13.39 -11.17
C ASN A 26 -32.88 -12.49 -10.79
N CYS A 27 -32.56 -11.54 -11.65
CA CYS A 27 -31.58 -10.51 -11.39
C CYS A 27 -32.05 -9.53 -10.30
N LEU A 28 -31.12 -9.03 -9.50
CA LEU A 28 -31.38 -7.90 -8.61
C LEU A 28 -31.25 -6.60 -9.41
N ILE A 29 -32.34 -5.84 -9.54
CA ILE A 29 -32.34 -4.54 -10.21
C ILE A 29 -32.35 -3.43 -9.16
N ARG A 30 -31.43 -2.48 -9.28
CA ARG A 30 -31.40 -1.23 -8.49
C ARG A 30 -31.21 -0.07 -9.45
N ASP A 31 -32.20 0.80 -9.51
CA ASP A 31 -32.26 1.94 -10.44
C ASP A 31 -32.09 1.47 -11.91
N ASP A 32 -30.99 1.85 -12.55
CA ASP A 32 -30.62 1.51 -13.92
C ASP A 32 -29.56 0.39 -14.01
N LYS A 33 -29.33 -0.36 -12.93
CA LYS A 33 -28.31 -1.39 -12.83
C LYS A 33 -28.91 -2.76 -12.55
N ALA A 34 -28.52 -3.74 -13.35
CA ALA A 34 -28.92 -5.14 -13.23
C ALA A 34 -27.75 -6.01 -12.75
N TYR A 35 -27.92 -6.62 -11.57
CA TYR A 35 -26.96 -7.53 -10.95
C TYR A 35 -27.46 -8.97 -11.09
N CYS A 36 -26.93 -9.66 -12.09
CA CYS A 36 -27.32 -11.03 -12.47
C CYS A 36 -26.21 -12.07 -12.21
N ALA A 37 -25.18 -11.71 -11.45
CA ALA A 37 -24.09 -12.64 -11.15
C ALA A 37 -24.54 -13.81 -10.26
N LEU A 38 -24.01 -15.01 -10.49
CA LEU A 38 -24.29 -16.23 -9.71
C LEU A 38 -25.79 -16.58 -9.65
N ARG A 39 -26.51 -16.45 -10.77
CA ARG A 39 -27.96 -16.69 -10.86
C ARG A 39 -28.34 -17.96 -11.63
N ASN A 40 -27.36 -18.79 -11.98
CA ASN A 40 -27.54 -20.00 -12.78
C ASN A 40 -28.22 -19.73 -14.13
N LEU A 41 -27.90 -18.60 -14.77
CA LEU A 41 -28.49 -18.19 -16.04
C LEU A 41 -27.84 -18.95 -17.21
N TYR A 42 -28.65 -19.40 -18.17
CA TYR A 42 -28.19 -20.06 -19.41
C TYR A 42 -28.28 -19.15 -20.64
N GLU A 43 -29.02 -18.06 -20.51
CA GLU A 43 -29.18 -17.01 -21.52
C GLU A 43 -29.25 -15.64 -20.83
N VAL A 44 -29.16 -14.57 -21.61
CA VAL A 44 -29.35 -13.21 -21.10
C VAL A 44 -30.84 -13.04 -20.74
N PRO A 45 -31.17 -12.70 -19.48
CA PRO A 45 -32.56 -12.57 -19.06
C PRO A 45 -33.19 -11.31 -19.66
N VAL A 46 -34.52 -11.31 -19.77
CA VAL A 46 -35.28 -10.12 -20.17
C VAL A 46 -35.14 -9.05 -19.09
N LEU A 47 -34.68 -7.86 -19.47
CA LEU A 47 -34.40 -6.75 -18.56
C LEU A 47 -35.07 -5.45 -19.05
N PRO A 48 -35.31 -4.49 -18.15
CA PRO A 48 -35.83 -3.17 -18.54
C PRO A 48 -34.92 -2.45 -19.55
N PRO A 49 -35.48 -1.69 -20.52
CA PRO A 49 -34.69 -1.05 -21.58
C PRO A 49 -33.86 0.15 -21.11
N ASN A 50 -34.05 0.61 -19.87
CA ASN A 50 -33.32 1.73 -19.28
C ASN A 50 -31.99 1.32 -18.60
N ILE A 51 -31.65 0.03 -18.61
CA ILE A 51 -30.44 -0.48 -17.93
C ILE A 51 -29.17 0.04 -18.61
N THR A 52 -28.27 0.59 -17.79
CA THR A 52 -26.95 1.14 -18.21
C THR A 52 -25.79 0.25 -17.76
N TYR A 53 -26.02 -0.61 -16.75
CA TYR A 53 -25.03 -1.54 -16.21
C TYR A 53 -25.63 -2.95 -16.08
N LEU A 54 -24.93 -3.94 -16.61
CA LEU A 54 -25.33 -5.35 -16.54
C LEU A 54 -24.15 -6.24 -16.14
N ASP A 55 -24.33 -7.01 -15.07
CA ASP A 55 -23.38 -8.02 -14.60
C ASP A 55 -23.94 -9.43 -14.72
N LEU A 56 -23.41 -10.22 -15.66
CA LEU A 56 -23.74 -11.62 -15.96
C LEU A 56 -22.66 -12.60 -15.48
N THR A 57 -21.77 -12.17 -14.59
CA THR A 57 -20.61 -12.96 -14.15
C THR A 57 -20.99 -14.28 -13.46
N LEU A 58 -20.20 -15.33 -13.65
CA LEU A 58 -20.38 -16.64 -12.98
C LEU A 58 -21.77 -17.25 -13.25
N ASN A 59 -22.12 -17.39 -14.54
CA ASN A 59 -23.33 -18.06 -15.01
C ASN A 59 -22.97 -19.17 -16.02
N TYR A 60 -23.97 -19.76 -16.67
CA TYR A 60 -23.84 -20.88 -17.62
C TYR A 60 -24.22 -20.46 -19.06
N ILE A 61 -24.02 -19.18 -19.42
CA ILE A 61 -24.34 -18.69 -20.75
C ILE A 61 -23.30 -19.22 -21.74
N SER A 62 -23.72 -20.07 -22.68
CA SER A 62 -22.81 -20.70 -23.65
C SER A 62 -22.69 -19.93 -24.95
N GLU A 63 -23.66 -19.09 -25.30
CA GLU A 63 -23.68 -18.38 -26.58
C GLU A 63 -24.27 -16.97 -26.43
N ILE A 64 -23.64 -16.01 -27.11
CA ILE A 64 -24.15 -14.66 -27.33
C ILE A 64 -24.26 -14.44 -28.83
N HIS A 65 -25.44 -14.02 -29.27
CA HIS A 65 -25.78 -13.74 -30.66
C HIS A 65 -26.52 -12.40 -30.77
N GLU A 66 -26.82 -11.96 -31.99
CA GLU A 66 -27.40 -10.63 -32.32
C GLU A 66 -28.64 -10.24 -31.47
N LYS A 67 -29.44 -11.22 -31.07
CA LYS A 67 -30.67 -11.01 -30.29
C LYS A 67 -30.47 -11.06 -28.76
N SER A 68 -29.30 -11.45 -28.27
CA SER A 68 -29.07 -11.66 -26.83
C SER A 68 -29.24 -10.40 -25.99
N PHE A 69 -29.05 -9.21 -26.56
CA PHE A 69 -29.19 -7.92 -25.84
C PHE A 69 -30.27 -7.01 -26.45
N TYR A 70 -31.25 -7.59 -27.13
CA TYR A 70 -32.31 -6.82 -27.77
C TYR A 70 -33.04 -5.91 -26.75
N GLY A 71 -33.16 -4.63 -27.07
CA GLY A 71 -33.80 -3.62 -26.21
C GLY A 71 -32.91 -3.01 -25.12
N LEU A 72 -31.63 -3.37 -25.04
CA LEU A 72 -30.67 -2.84 -24.05
C LEU A 72 -29.70 -1.80 -24.64
N GLU A 73 -30.19 -0.96 -25.56
CA GLU A 73 -29.37 0.04 -26.28
C GLU A 73 -28.71 1.09 -25.38
N LYS A 74 -29.23 1.31 -24.16
CA LYS A 74 -28.67 2.25 -23.18
C LYS A 74 -27.49 1.69 -22.39
N LEU A 75 -27.12 0.44 -22.62
CA LEU A 75 -26.06 -0.22 -21.86
C LEU A 75 -24.71 0.44 -22.11
N GLN A 76 -24.03 0.79 -21.02
CA GLN A 76 -22.70 1.41 -21.03
C GLN A 76 -21.63 0.47 -20.48
N ILE A 77 -21.99 -0.39 -19.52
CA ILE A 77 -21.07 -1.35 -18.90
C ILE A 77 -21.69 -2.74 -18.93
N LEU A 78 -20.96 -3.69 -19.51
CA LEU A 78 -21.36 -5.09 -19.60
C LEU A 78 -20.24 -5.97 -19.07
N LEU A 79 -20.56 -6.76 -18.03
CA LEU A 79 -19.67 -7.76 -17.47
C LEU A 79 -20.23 -9.15 -17.77
N ILE A 80 -19.47 -9.98 -18.47
CA ILE A 80 -19.79 -11.38 -18.73
C ILE A 80 -18.55 -12.19 -18.34
N GLN A 81 -18.10 -12.06 -17.10
CA GLN A 81 -16.88 -12.71 -16.65
C GLN A 81 -17.14 -14.18 -16.28
N GLN A 82 -16.13 -15.02 -16.45
CA GLN A 82 -16.08 -16.39 -15.92
C GLN A 82 -17.39 -17.17 -16.05
N GLN A 83 -17.86 -17.43 -17.28
CA GLN A 83 -18.91 -18.42 -17.47
C GLN A 83 -18.39 -19.83 -17.15
N GLU A 84 -19.23 -20.65 -16.51
CA GLU A 84 -18.92 -22.04 -16.15
C GLU A 84 -18.93 -22.99 -17.38
N VAL A 85 -19.33 -22.46 -18.54
CA VAL A 85 -19.35 -23.15 -19.83
C VAL A 85 -18.48 -22.42 -20.84
N THR A 86 -18.20 -23.06 -21.97
CA THR A 86 -17.50 -22.38 -23.08
C THR A 86 -18.43 -21.34 -23.70
N LEU A 87 -18.03 -20.08 -23.61
CA LEU A 87 -18.75 -18.96 -24.22
C LEU A 87 -18.37 -18.81 -25.70
N VAL A 88 -19.38 -18.68 -26.56
CA VAL A 88 -19.23 -18.40 -27.99
C VAL A 88 -19.86 -17.06 -28.33
N LEU A 89 -19.08 -16.14 -28.91
CA LEU A 89 -19.56 -14.85 -29.40
C LEU A 89 -19.75 -14.94 -30.91
N ARG A 90 -21.01 -14.92 -31.35
CA ARG A 90 -21.37 -14.97 -32.78
C ARG A 90 -21.16 -13.63 -33.45
N ASN A 91 -21.11 -13.63 -34.78
CA ASN A 91 -21.13 -12.38 -35.55
C ASN A 91 -22.30 -11.48 -35.11
N ASN A 92 -22.03 -10.17 -34.99
CA ASN A 92 -22.99 -9.16 -34.55
C ASN A 92 -23.56 -9.38 -33.13
N ALA A 93 -22.88 -10.16 -32.28
CA ALA A 93 -23.28 -10.42 -30.88
C ALA A 93 -23.64 -9.16 -30.07
N PHE A 94 -23.04 -8.02 -30.40
CA PHE A 94 -23.23 -6.76 -29.68
C PHE A 94 -23.65 -5.59 -30.59
N SER A 95 -24.25 -5.86 -31.76
CA SER A 95 -24.54 -4.84 -32.77
C SER A 95 -25.40 -3.67 -32.27
N GLU A 96 -26.35 -3.96 -31.38
CA GLU A 96 -27.28 -2.97 -30.81
C GLU A 96 -26.64 -2.14 -29.67
N LEU A 97 -25.49 -2.56 -29.14
CA LEU A 97 -24.86 -1.95 -27.97
C LEU A 97 -23.93 -0.78 -28.33
N SER A 98 -24.45 0.13 -29.16
CA SER A 98 -23.70 1.29 -29.66
C SER A 98 -23.21 2.25 -28.56
N ASN A 99 -23.88 2.28 -27.40
CA ASN A 99 -23.51 3.12 -26.25
C ASN A 99 -22.52 2.44 -25.28
N LEU A 100 -22.09 1.21 -25.58
CA LEU A 100 -21.24 0.45 -24.68
C LEU A 100 -19.85 1.09 -24.58
N ILE A 101 -19.43 1.39 -23.36
CA ILE A 101 -18.14 2.00 -23.03
C ILE A 101 -17.16 0.92 -22.56
N LYS A 102 -17.64 -0.04 -21.75
CA LYS A 102 -16.83 -1.11 -21.19
C LYS A 102 -17.47 -2.48 -21.43
N LEU A 103 -16.67 -3.39 -21.97
CA LEU A 103 -16.99 -4.81 -22.11
C LEU A 103 -15.93 -5.64 -21.39
N ASP A 104 -16.35 -6.41 -20.41
CA ASP A 104 -15.47 -7.27 -19.63
C ASP A 104 -15.84 -8.75 -19.82
N LEU A 105 -14.97 -9.46 -20.52
CA LEU A 105 -15.10 -10.88 -20.88
C LEU A 105 -14.04 -11.73 -20.17
N ALA A 106 -13.39 -11.21 -19.13
CA ALA A 106 -12.27 -11.88 -18.49
C ALA A 106 -12.66 -13.26 -17.93
N TYR A 107 -11.69 -14.17 -17.90
CA TYR A 107 -11.77 -15.52 -17.34
C TYR A 107 -12.78 -16.45 -18.03
N ASN A 108 -13.27 -16.11 -19.22
CA ASN A 108 -14.00 -17.07 -20.07
C ASN A 108 -13.02 -17.99 -20.76
N THR A 109 -12.63 -19.07 -20.08
CA THR A 109 -11.61 -19.98 -20.63
C THR A 109 -12.12 -20.67 -21.90
N ASN A 110 -11.27 -20.72 -22.95
CA ASN A 110 -11.63 -21.21 -24.28
C ASN A 110 -12.68 -20.36 -25.02
N LEU A 111 -12.76 -19.05 -24.73
CA LEU A 111 -13.64 -18.12 -25.43
C LEU A 111 -13.50 -18.27 -26.95
N ARG A 112 -14.63 -18.48 -27.64
CA ARG A 112 -14.68 -18.50 -29.11
C ARG A 112 -15.30 -17.21 -29.58
N VAL A 113 -14.61 -16.54 -30.52
CA VAL A 113 -15.03 -15.23 -31.04
C VAL A 113 -15.10 -15.35 -32.56
N ASP A 114 -16.27 -15.10 -33.14
CA ASP A 114 -16.38 -14.95 -34.59
C ASP A 114 -15.75 -13.61 -35.04
N PRO A 115 -15.21 -13.49 -36.26
CA PRO A 115 -14.52 -12.28 -36.72
C PRO A 115 -15.34 -10.97 -36.63
N GLY A 116 -16.67 -11.05 -36.78
CA GLY A 116 -17.58 -9.92 -36.68
C GLY A 116 -18.30 -9.82 -35.33
N ALA A 117 -17.84 -10.50 -34.29
CA ALA A 117 -18.54 -10.53 -33.00
C ALA A 117 -18.66 -9.13 -32.36
N PHE A 118 -17.66 -8.28 -32.53
CA PHE A 118 -17.60 -6.93 -31.95
C PHE A 118 -18.17 -5.82 -32.87
N ASN A 119 -18.86 -6.19 -33.94
CA ASN A 119 -19.55 -5.21 -34.79
C ASN A 119 -20.56 -4.38 -33.97
N GLY A 120 -20.65 -3.08 -34.27
CA GLY A 120 -21.53 -2.13 -33.56
C GLY A 120 -20.92 -1.46 -32.33
N LEU A 121 -19.77 -1.93 -31.84
CA LEU A 121 -19.10 -1.39 -30.64
C LEU A 121 -18.17 -0.19 -30.92
N PHE A 122 -18.64 0.80 -31.68
CA PHE A 122 -17.82 1.95 -32.11
C PHE A 122 -17.47 2.95 -31.00
N ASN A 123 -18.22 2.97 -29.89
CA ASN A 123 -17.95 3.81 -28.71
C ASN A 123 -17.21 3.08 -27.58
N LEU A 124 -16.87 1.80 -27.77
CA LEU A 124 -16.20 1.01 -26.75
C LEU A 124 -14.80 1.58 -26.46
N GLN A 125 -14.53 1.88 -25.20
CA GLN A 125 -13.27 2.42 -24.72
C GLN A 125 -12.43 1.35 -24.01
N ILE A 126 -13.07 0.41 -23.31
CA ILE A 126 -12.38 -0.60 -22.50
C ILE A 126 -12.84 -1.99 -22.91
N LEU A 127 -11.90 -2.81 -23.35
CA LEU A 127 -12.11 -4.23 -23.63
C LEU A 127 -11.16 -5.09 -22.79
N ASN A 128 -11.75 -5.96 -21.96
CA ASN A 128 -11.01 -6.91 -21.14
C ASN A 128 -11.24 -8.35 -21.62
N LEU A 129 -10.18 -8.98 -22.11
CA LEU A 129 -10.10 -10.36 -22.62
C LEU A 129 -9.04 -11.17 -21.87
N THR A 130 -8.82 -10.85 -20.59
CA THR A 130 -7.84 -11.53 -19.74
C THR A 130 -8.21 -13.00 -19.52
N GLU A 131 -7.23 -13.91 -19.59
CA GLU A 131 -7.39 -15.35 -19.28
C GLU A 131 -8.47 -16.07 -20.11
N CYS A 132 -8.60 -15.69 -21.38
CA CYS A 132 -9.59 -16.24 -22.32
C CYS A 132 -9.06 -17.41 -23.17
N LYS A 133 -7.76 -17.73 -23.08
CA LYS A 133 -7.02 -18.68 -23.94
C LYS A 133 -7.00 -18.30 -25.43
N LEU A 134 -7.01 -17.01 -25.73
CA LEU A 134 -6.91 -16.47 -27.09
C LEU A 134 -5.49 -16.63 -27.66
N TYR A 135 -5.37 -16.64 -28.98
CA TYR A 135 -4.10 -16.75 -29.71
C TYR A 135 -3.81 -15.47 -30.52
N ASP A 136 -2.68 -15.43 -31.23
CA ASP A 136 -2.19 -14.29 -32.03
C ASP A 136 -3.25 -13.65 -32.94
N SER A 137 -4.20 -14.45 -33.43
CA SER A 137 -5.28 -14.01 -34.32
C SER A 137 -6.11 -12.86 -33.75
N ILE A 138 -6.23 -12.72 -32.43
CA ILE A 138 -6.97 -11.60 -31.82
C ILE A 138 -6.36 -10.23 -32.16
N LEU A 139 -5.03 -10.17 -32.34
CA LEU A 139 -4.31 -8.95 -32.72
C LEU A 139 -4.09 -8.84 -34.23
N SER A 140 -3.84 -9.96 -34.91
CA SER A 140 -3.49 -9.98 -36.34
C SER A 140 -4.67 -10.10 -37.30
N GLY A 141 -5.83 -10.55 -36.81
CA GLY A 141 -7.07 -10.64 -37.57
C GLY A 141 -7.97 -9.41 -37.42
N ASP A 142 -9.15 -9.46 -38.06
CA ASP A 142 -10.09 -8.34 -38.14
C ASP A 142 -11.03 -8.19 -36.92
N TYR A 143 -10.88 -9.01 -35.88
CA TYR A 143 -11.78 -9.05 -34.72
C TYR A 143 -11.99 -7.67 -34.08
N LEU A 144 -10.90 -6.92 -33.87
CA LEU A 144 -10.91 -5.64 -33.16
C LEU A 144 -11.13 -4.43 -34.08
N LYS A 145 -11.26 -4.65 -35.39
CA LYS A 145 -11.43 -3.59 -36.40
C LYS A 145 -12.59 -2.63 -36.12
N PRO A 146 -13.75 -3.06 -35.58
CA PRO A 146 -14.86 -2.15 -35.29
C PRO A 146 -14.59 -1.17 -34.14
N LEU A 147 -13.60 -1.43 -33.29
CA LEU A 147 -13.41 -0.75 -32.00
C LEU A 147 -12.60 0.56 -32.11
N VAL A 148 -13.02 1.47 -32.99
CA VAL A 148 -12.27 2.70 -33.32
C VAL A 148 -12.05 3.66 -32.14
N SER A 149 -12.87 3.58 -31.10
CA SER A 149 -12.75 4.41 -29.89
C SER A 149 -11.96 3.75 -28.75
N LEU A 150 -11.38 2.56 -28.96
CA LEU A 150 -10.75 1.80 -27.89
C LEU A 150 -9.54 2.54 -27.31
N GLU A 151 -9.53 2.66 -25.98
CA GLU A 151 -8.48 3.31 -25.18
C GLU A 151 -7.63 2.27 -24.45
N GLN A 152 -8.27 1.21 -23.94
CA GLN A 152 -7.66 0.13 -23.17
C GLN A 152 -8.00 -1.26 -23.73
N LEU A 153 -6.96 -2.05 -23.95
CA LEU A 153 -7.05 -3.47 -24.33
C LEU A 153 -6.27 -4.35 -23.36
N SER A 154 -6.97 -5.26 -22.69
CA SER A 154 -6.36 -6.24 -21.78
C SER A 154 -6.45 -7.65 -22.35
N LEU A 155 -5.30 -8.25 -22.63
CA LEU A 155 -5.07 -9.57 -23.20
C LEU A 155 -4.16 -10.42 -22.31
N ALA A 156 -4.07 -10.10 -21.02
CA ALA A 156 -3.19 -10.80 -20.09
C ALA A 156 -3.60 -12.28 -19.93
N GLY A 157 -2.63 -13.18 -19.72
CA GLY A 157 -2.90 -14.60 -19.44
C GLY A 157 -3.50 -15.38 -20.63
N ASN A 158 -3.23 -14.95 -21.87
CA ASN A 158 -3.63 -15.67 -23.07
C ASN A 158 -2.50 -16.55 -23.62
N ASN A 159 -2.70 -17.12 -24.81
CA ASN A 159 -1.73 -17.96 -25.51
C ASN A 159 -1.06 -17.21 -26.68
N ILE A 160 -0.87 -15.91 -26.56
CA ILE A 160 -0.24 -15.08 -27.59
C ILE A 160 1.26 -15.38 -27.61
N ARG A 161 1.78 -15.67 -28.81
CA ARG A 161 3.19 -15.93 -29.11
C ARG A 161 3.86 -14.80 -29.87
N LYS A 162 3.10 -14.00 -30.61
CA LYS A 162 3.60 -12.81 -31.33
C LYS A 162 2.64 -11.63 -31.19
N ILE A 163 3.18 -10.47 -30.86
CA ILE A 163 2.42 -9.21 -30.85
C ILE A 163 2.47 -8.64 -32.26
N ARG A 164 1.47 -8.98 -33.10
CA ARG A 164 1.34 -8.47 -34.47
C ARG A 164 0.01 -7.77 -34.68
N PRO A 165 -0.11 -6.47 -34.34
CA PRO A 165 -1.32 -5.72 -34.62
C PRO A 165 -1.58 -5.65 -36.13
N ALA A 166 -2.83 -5.88 -36.52
CA ALA A 166 -3.32 -5.72 -37.88
C ALA A 166 -3.24 -4.25 -38.36
N PRO A 167 -3.30 -3.98 -39.68
CA PRO A 167 -3.14 -2.62 -40.23
C PRO A 167 -4.09 -1.56 -39.68
N PHE A 168 -5.31 -1.95 -39.26
CA PHE A 168 -6.28 -0.98 -38.74
C PHE A 168 -5.86 -0.34 -37.41
N PHE A 169 -4.92 -0.93 -36.65
CA PHE A 169 -4.42 -0.34 -35.41
C PHE A 169 -3.78 1.03 -35.65
N VAL A 170 -3.25 1.30 -36.85
CA VAL A 170 -2.75 2.63 -37.23
C VAL A 170 -3.82 3.70 -36.96
N ASN A 171 -5.08 3.41 -37.26
CA ASN A 171 -6.20 4.35 -37.11
C ASN A 171 -6.84 4.37 -35.71
N MET A 172 -6.44 3.46 -34.80
CA MET A 172 -6.91 3.44 -33.41
C MET A 172 -6.16 4.48 -32.57
N ASN A 173 -6.44 5.76 -32.81
CA ASN A 173 -5.68 6.89 -32.25
C ASN A 173 -5.86 7.08 -30.74
N LYS A 174 -6.95 6.55 -30.18
CA LYS A 174 -7.22 6.60 -28.74
C LYS A 174 -6.54 5.50 -27.96
N LEU A 175 -6.04 4.44 -28.60
CA LEU A 175 -5.47 3.29 -27.90
C LEU A 175 -4.14 3.69 -27.24
N HIS A 176 -4.12 3.71 -25.91
CA HIS A 176 -2.97 4.16 -25.13
C HIS A 176 -2.65 3.24 -23.93
N ILE A 177 -3.49 2.24 -23.62
CA ILE A 177 -3.23 1.21 -22.61
C ILE A 177 -3.34 -0.18 -23.25
N VAL A 178 -2.25 -0.95 -23.22
CA VAL A 178 -2.22 -2.33 -23.70
C VAL A 178 -1.56 -3.23 -22.67
N ASP A 179 -2.27 -4.25 -22.23
CA ASP A 179 -1.77 -5.29 -21.34
C ASP A 179 -1.73 -6.64 -22.06
N VAL A 180 -0.54 -7.16 -22.35
CA VAL A 180 -0.32 -8.50 -22.91
C VAL A 180 0.48 -9.38 -21.94
N SER A 181 0.40 -9.09 -20.63
CA SER A 181 1.16 -9.80 -19.60
C SER A 181 0.86 -11.30 -19.58
N HIS A 182 1.77 -12.10 -19.02
CA HIS A 182 1.56 -13.53 -18.80
C HIS A 182 1.21 -14.32 -20.07
N ASN A 183 1.70 -13.87 -21.23
CA ASN A 183 1.67 -14.59 -22.50
C ASN A 183 3.03 -15.26 -22.75
N TRP A 184 3.14 -16.11 -23.78
CA TRP A 184 4.40 -16.75 -24.16
C TRP A 184 4.95 -16.14 -25.45
N ILE A 185 5.27 -14.85 -25.38
CA ILE A 185 5.78 -14.11 -26.53
C ILE A 185 7.26 -14.45 -26.72
N ASN A 186 7.54 -15.18 -27.78
CA ASN A 186 8.88 -15.66 -28.09
C ASN A 186 9.85 -14.51 -28.39
N SER A 187 9.39 -13.55 -29.19
CA SER A 187 10.12 -12.38 -29.67
C SER A 187 9.15 -11.25 -30.01
N PHE A 188 9.60 -10.01 -29.94
CA PHE A 188 8.89 -8.86 -30.49
C PHE A 188 9.90 -7.90 -31.13
N CYS A 189 9.88 -7.83 -32.45
CA CYS A 189 10.79 -7.02 -33.26
C CYS A 189 10.11 -5.81 -33.89
N GLU A 190 10.90 -4.93 -34.52
CA GLU A 190 10.43 -3.74 -35.22
C GLU A 190 9.29 -4.07 -36.21
N GLU A 191 9.43 -5.17 -36.96
CA GLU A 191 8.41 -5.65 -37.90
C GLU A 191 7.14 -6.17 -37.22
N ASP A 192 7.24 -6.68 -36.00
CA ASP A 192 6.10 -7.22 -35.28
C ASP A 192 5.18 -6.09 -34.80
N LEU A 193 5.76 -4.99 -34.29
CA LEU A 193 5.03 -3.84 -33.73
C LEU A 193 4.76 -2.71 -34.74
N PHE A 194 4.97 -2.95 -36.04
CA PHE A 194 4.91 -1.93 -37.08
C PHE A 194 3.62 -1.07 -37.06
N HIS A 195 2.44 -1.67 -36.84
CA HIS A 195 1.17 -0.93 -36.80
C HIS A 195 0.87 -0.23 -35.46
N PHE A 196 1.78 -0.28 -34.50
CA PHE A 196 1.77 0.58 -33.31
C PHE A 196 2.68 1.81 -33.44
N GLN A 197 3.48 1.92 -34.50
CA GLN A 197 4.34 3.08 -34.71
C GLN A 197 3.51 4.38 -34.77
N GLY A 198 4.07 5.46 -34.21
CA GLY A 198 3.42 6.76 -34.07
C GLY A 198 2.54 6.92 -32.83
N LYS A 199 2.32 5.85 -32.05
CA LYS A 199 1.49 5.90 -30.83
C LYS A 199 2.28 6.30 -29.58
N HIS A 200 1.57 6.96 -28.68
CA HIS A 200 2.00 7.16 -27.29
C HIS A 200 1.18 6.24 -26.37
N PHE A 201 1.86 5.38 -25.61
CA PHE A 201 1.23 4.51 -24.62
C PHE A 201 1.39 5.09 -23.23
N THR A 202 0.28 5.40 -22.55
CA THR A 202 0.33 5.67 -21.12
C THR A 202 0.81 4.43 -20.35
N LEU A 203 0.39 3.24 -20.79
CA LEU A 203 0.87 1.99 -20.23
C LEU A 203 1.00 0.92 -21.32
N LEU A 204 2.22 0.45 -21.54
CA LEU A 204 2.49 -0.78 -22.27
C LEU A 204 3.02 -1.83 -21.30
N LYS A 205 2.22 -2.86 -21.05
CA LYS A 205 2.50 -3.88 -20.05
C LYS A 205 2.86 -5.20 -20.71
N LEU A 206 4.16 -5.49 -20.66
CA LEU A 206 4.84 -6.67 -21.21
C LEU A 206 5.37 -7.55 -20.08
N ARG A 207 4.65 -7.65 -18.96
CA ARG A 207 5.06 -8.40 -17.78
C ARG A 207 5.00 -9.90 -18.04
N ASP A 208 6.05 -10.63 -17.66
CA ASP A 208 6.10 -12.10 -17.67
C ASP A 208 5.81 -12.73 -19.06
N ILE A 209 6.38 -12.17 -20.13
CA ILE A 209 6.11 -12.61 -21.51
C ILE A 209 7.09 -13.69 -22.03
N LYS A 210 8.06 -14.10 -21.20
CA LYS A 210 9.01 -15.21 -21.41
C LYS A 210 10.08 -15.09 -22.50
N MET A 211 9.96 -14.19 -23.49
CA MET A 211 11.02 -13.79 -24.46
C MET A 211 12.02 -14.90 -24.85
N SER A 212 11.53 -16.10 -25.20
CA SER A 212 12.38 -17.28 -25.34
C SER A 212 13.43 -17.18 -26.43
N ASP A 213 13.11 -16.47 -27.52
CA ASP A 213 13.93 -16.39 -28.73
C ASP A 213 14.93 -15.21 -28.67
N MET A 214 14.80 -14.36 -27.65
CA MET A 214 15.63 -13.19 -27.39
C MET A 214 16.83 -13.50 -26.49
N ASN A 215 17.42 -14.66 -26.71
CA ASN A 215 18.58 -15.12 -25.96
C ASN A 215 19.84 -14.31 -26.33
N PRO A 216 20.64 -13.85 -25.35
CA PRO A 216 21.91 -13.16 -25.61
C PRO A 216 22.90 -13.92 -26.51
N TYR A 217 22.85 -15.25 -26.54
CA TYR A 217 23.83 -16.08 -27.27
C TYR A 217 23.50 -16.31 -28.74
N TRP A 218 22.29 -15.99 -29.20
CA TRP A 218 21.82 -16.34 -30.56
C TRP A 218 21.88 -15.19 -31.56
N GLY A 219 22.28 -13.99 -31.13
CA GLY A 219 22.39 -12.81 -32.01
C GLY A 219 21.05 -12.28 -32.53
N SER A 220 19.91 -12.76 -32.01
CA SER A 220 18.55 -12.37 -32.42
C SER A 220 18.34 -10.85 -32.38
N TRP A 221 18.89 -10.20 -31.34
CA TRP A 221 18.80 -8.75 -31.15
C TRP A 221 19.35 -7.94 -32.33
N ASN A 222 20.39 -8.43 -33.02
CA ASN A 222 21.00 -7.70 -34.15
C ASN A 222 20.09 -7.64 -35.38
N LYS A 223 19.14 -8.56 -35.51
CA LYS A 223 18.19 -8.63 -36.64
C LYS A 223 16.85 -7.96 -36.32
N CYS A 224 16.62 -7.61 -35.06
CA CYS A 224 15.30 -7.26 -34.54
C CYS A 224 14.88 -5.81 -34.80
N GLY A 225 15.84 -4.92 -35.09
CA GLY A 225 15.58 -3.48 -35.14
C GLY A 225 15.16 -2.92 -33.78
N ASN A 226 14.59 -1.71 -33.75
CA ASN A 226 13.99 -1.16 -32.53
C ASN A 226 12.51 -1.55 -32.48
N PRO A 227 12.07 -2.43 -31.56
CA PRO A 227 10.67 -2.84 -31.47
C PRO A 227 9.70 -1.69 -31.17
N PHE A 228 10.20 -0.59 -30.62
CA PHE A 228 9.43 0.59 -30.25
C PHE A 228 9.78 1.81 -31.12
N LYS A 229 10.24 1.56 -32.35
CA LYS A 229 10.58 2.63 -33.29
C LYS A 229 9.40 3.59 -33.48
N ASN A 230 9.67 4.88 -33.33
CA ASN A 230 8.65 5.93 -33.43
C ASN A 230 7.45 5.73 -32.46
N MET A 231 7.68 5.07 -31.33
CA MET A 231 6.73 4.93 -30.24
C MET A 231 7.26 5.66 -29.01
N SER A 232 6.36 6.03 -28.10
CA SER A 232 6.73 6.56 -26.80
C SER A 232 5.81 6.02 -25.72
N MET A 233 6.27 6.04 -24.47
CA MET A 233 5.46 5.57 -23.35
C MET A 233 5.68 6.33 -22.06
N THR A 234 4.61 6.50 -21.29
CA THR A 234 4.70 6.95 -19.89
C THR A 234 5.20 5.82 -19.02
N VAL A 235 4.62 4.62 -19.15
CA VAL A 235 5.02 3.44 -18.37
C VAL A 235 5.27 2.25 -19.29
N LEU A 236 6.48 1.68 -19.19
CA LEU A 236 6.82 0.38 -19.77
C LEU A 236 7.06 -0.62 -18.63
N ASP A 237 6.14 -1.58 -18.49
CA ASP A 237 6.28 -2.65 -17.49
C ASP A 237 6.80 -3.93 -18.14
N LEU A 238 8.04 -4.25 -17.80
CA LEU A 238 8.79 -5.43 -18.24
C LEU A 238 9.08 -6.38 -17.06
N SER A 239 8.34 -6.26 -15.97
CA SER A 239 8.52 -7.09 -14.78
C SER A 239 8.44 -8.58 -15.10
N LEU A 240 9.08 -9.42 -14.26
CA LEU A 240 9.06 -10.89 -14.36
C LEU A 240 9.62 -11.48 -15.67
N ASN A 241 10.31 -10.70 -16.50
CA ASN A 241 10.98 -11.22 -17.70
C ASN A 241 12.39 -11.76 -17.44
N SER A 242 12.81 -11.86 -16.16
CA SER A 242 14.10 -12.43 -15.75
C SER A 242 15.30 -11.83 -16.49
N PHE A 243 15.32 -10.52 -16.68
CA PHE A 243 16.45 -9.83 -17.29
C PHE A 243 17.75 -10.16 -16.56
N SER A 244 18.75 -10.65 -17.29
CA SER A 244 20.14 -10.67 -16.86
C SER A 244 20.86 -9.42 -17.38
N VAL A 245 22.03 -9.07 -16.81
CA VAL A 245 22.84 -7.94 -17.30
C VAL A 245 23.09 -8.02 -18.82
N ASN A 246 23.47 -9.18 -19.34
CA ASN A 246 23.72 -9.35 -20.78
C ASN A 246 22.45 -9.13 -21.62
N MET A 247 21.30 -9.62 -21.14
CA MET A 247 20.03 -9.41 -21.82
C MET A 247 19.60 -7.95 -21.76
N ALA A 248 19.80 -7.28 -20.62
CA ALA A 248 19.50 -5.87 -20.43
C ALA A 248 20.31 -4.99 -21.40
N VAL A 249 21.62 -5.20 -21.51
CA VAL A 249 22.49 -4.48 -22.46
C VAL A 249 21.99 -4.61 -23.90
N LEU A 250 21.66 -5.84 -24.33
CA LEU A 250 21.19 -6.07 -25.69
C LEU A 250 19.81 -5.46 -25.94
N PHE A 251 18.89 -5.56 -24.99
CA PHE A 251 17.57 -4.98 -25.07
C PHE A 251 17.62 -3.45 -25.11
N PHE A 252 18.35 -2.82 -24.18
CA PHE A 252 18.47 -1.36 -24.13
C PHE A 252 19.14 -0.79 -25.38
N ARG A 253 20.14 -1.49 -25.93
CA ARG A 253 20.71 -1.14 -27.23
C ARG A 253 19.67 -1.17 -28.34
N ALA A 254 18.82 -2.20 -28.37
CA ALA A 254 17.77 -2.32 -29.37
C ALA A 254 16.73 -1.19 -29.26
N ILE A 255 16.40 -0.75 -28.05
CA ILE A 255 15.40 0.29 -27.82
C ILE A 255 16.01 1.70 -27.69
N ARG A 256 17.28 1.90 -28.06
CA ARG A 256 17.96 3.19 -27.92
C ARG A 256 17.14 4.34 -28.54
N GLY A 257 17.02 5.43 -27.79
CA GLY A 257 16.28 6.64 -28.19
C GLY A 257 14.75 6.55 -28.02
N THR A 258 14.22 5.40 -27.59
CA THR A 258 12.78 5.26 -27.30
C THR A 258 12.44 6.04 -26.04
N LYS A 259 11.47 6.95 -26.12
CA LYS A 259 11.06 7.78 -24.97
C LYS A 259 10.20 6.98 -23.99
N ILE A 260 10.72 6.78 -22.78
CA ILE A 260 10.11 5.98 -21.72
C ILE A 260 10.24 6.76 -20.40
N HIS A 261 9.14 7.25 -19.82
CA HIS A 261 9.24 8.01 -18.58
C HIS A 261 9.47 7.11 -17.35
N ASN A 262 8.75 6.00 -17.24
CA ASN A 262 8.85 5.03 -16.16
C ASN A 262 9.14 3.63 -16.71
N LEU A 263 10.28 3.07 -16.31
CA LEU A 263 10.72 1.74 -16.70
C LEU A 263 10.65 0.80 -15.49
N ILE A 264 9.80 -0.22 -15.56
CA ILE A 264 9.61 -1.19 -14.49
C ILE A 264 10.24 -2.53 -14.90
N LEU A 265 11.29 -2.92 -14.19
CA LEU A 265 12.04 -4.18 -14.35
C LEU A 265 11.96 -5.05 -13.10
N LYS A 266 10.88 -4.90 -12.33
CA LYS A 266 10.66 -5.56 -11.05
C LYS A 266 10.62 -7.09 -11.18
N HIS A 267 11.10 -7.80 -10.17
CA HIS A 267 11.19 -9.27 -10.17
C HIS A 267 12.06 -9.83 -11.33
N SER A 268 13.09 -9.10 -11.76
CA SER A 268 14.07 -9.60 -12.73
C SER A 268 15.14 -10.39 -11.99
N GLY A 269 14.81 -11.61 -11.55
CA GLY A 269 15.63 -12.40 -10.61
C GLY A 269 17.06 -12.75 -11.06
N SER A 270 17.42 -12.47 -12.32
CA SER A 270 18.74 -12.72 -12.90
C SER A 270 19.57 -11.45 -13.14
N MET A 271 19.06 -10.27 -12.78
CA MET A 271 19.75 -8.99 -13.00
C MET A 271 20.97 -8.86 -12.09
N GLY A 272 20.85 -9.33 -10.86
CA GLY A 272 21.94 -9.37 -9.90
C GLY A 272 22.45 -10.78 -9.63
N LYS A 273 23.63 -10.85 -8.99
CA LYS A 273 24.23 -12.14 -8.60
C LYS A 273 23.56 -12.82 -7.40
N GLY A 274 22.75 -12.07 -6.64
CA GLY A 274 22.16 -12.54 -5.40
C GLY A 274 23.21 -12.91 -4.35
N VAL A 275 22.78 -13.64 -3.32
CA VAL A 275 23.67 -14.08 -2.22
C VAL A 275 24.36 -15.41 -2.54
N TYR A 276 23.68 -16.30 -3.25
CA TYR A 276 24.08 -17.71 -3.37
C TYR A 276 24.58 -18.12 -4.77
N TYR A 277 24.37 -17.30 -5.80
CA TYR A 277 24.60 -17.69 -7.20
C TYR A 277 25.74 -16.89 -7.83
N ASN A 278 26.96 -17.42 -7.79
CA ASN A 278 28.14 -16.76 -8.38
C ASN A 278 28.16 -16.75 -9.93
N ASN A 279 27.14 -17.31 -10.59
CA ASN A 279 27.08 -17.41 -12.05
C ASN A 279 26.57 -16.13 -12.73
N PHE A 280 25.93 -15.23 -11.99
CA PHE A 280 25.43 -13.96 -12.52
C PHE A 280 26.33 -12.80 -12.09
N LYS A 281 26.25 -11.68 -12.81
CA LYS A 281 26.97 -10.44 -12.50
C LYS A 281 25.96 -9.40 -12.05
N ASP A 282 26.37 -8.55 -11.11
CA ASP A 282 25.60 -7.34 -10.79
C ASP A 282 25.76 -6.29 -11.91
N PRO A 283 24.72 -5.45 -12.13
CA PRO A 283 24.77 -4.39 -13.14
C PRO A 283 25.90 -3.42 -12.84
N ASP A 284 26.52 -2.92 -13.91
CA ASP A 284 27.59 -1.93 -13.92
C ASP A 284 27.20 -0.72 -14.77
N ARG A 285 28.12 0.26 -14.84
CA ARG A 285 27.95 1.50 -15.60
C ARG A 285 27.51 1.28 -17.05
N ASP A 286 27.99 0.22 -17.70
CA ASP A 286 27.70 -0.04 -19.11
C ASP A 286 26.33 -0.69 -19.30
N THR A 287 25.76 -1.29 -18.24
CA THR A 287 24.48 -2.00 -18.29
C THR A 287 23.34 -1.10 -18.75
N PHE A 288 23.31 0.17 -18.34
CA PHE A 288 22.21 1.11 -18.65
C PHE A 288 22.62 2.23 -19.63
N MET A 289 23.80 2.15 -20.24
CA MET A 289 24.35 3.23 -21.07
C MET A 289 23.44 3.60 -22.26
N ASP A 290 22.86 2.60 -22.93
CA ASP A 290 22.00 2.83 -24.10
C ASP A 290 20.63 3.45 -23.75
N LEU A 291 20.32 3.65 -22.45
CA LEU A 291 19.13 4.39 -21.99
C LEU A 291 19.35 5.90 -21.89
N ALA A 292 20.55 6.41 -22.16
CA ALA A 292 20.87 7.84 -22.00
C ALA A 292 19.92 8.80 -22.75
N GLU A 293 19.40 8.36 -23.91
CA GLU A 293 18.51 9.16 -24.77
C GLU A 293 17.02 8.82 -24.58
N SER A 294 16.68 8.05 -23.53
CA SER A 294 15.33 7.49 -23.33
C SER A 294 14.43 8.30 -22.38
N ASP A 295 14.94 9.39 -21.79
CA ASP A 295 14.23 10.31 -20.87
C ASP A 295 13.62 9.60 -19.64
N ILE A 296 14.33 8.61 -19.08
CA ILE A 296 13.88 7.86 -17.90
C ILE A 296 13.80 8.79 -16.68
N LYS A 297 12.60 8.92 -16.10
CA LYS A 297 12.31 9.65 -14.86
C LYS A 297 12.15 8.74 -13.65
N ALA A 298 11.65 7.53 -13.85
CA ALA A 298 11.50 6.54 -12.79
C ALA A 298 12.02 5.16 -13.25
N LEU A 299 12.76 4.48 -12.37
CA LEU A 299 13.31 3.16 -12.61
C LEU A 299 13.02 2.24 -11.42
N ASP A 300 12.27 1.15 -11.67
CA ASP A 300 12.02 0.11 -10.66
C ASP A 300 12.82 -1.17 -10.96
N LEU A 301 13.83 -1.43 -10.15
CA LEU A 301 14.67 -2.63 -10.13
C LEU A 301 14.43 -3.47 -8.87
N SER A 302 13.29 -3.32 -8.20
CA SER A 302 12.97 -4.04 -6.98
C SER A 302 12.84 -5.55 -7.22
N LYS A 303 13.28 -6.37 -6.26
CA LYS A 303 13.22 -7.85 -6.34
C LYS A 303 14.01 -8.46 -7.51
N SER A 304 15.12 -7.86 -7.89
CA SER A 304 15.94 -8.27 -9.04
C SER A 304 17.27 -8.93 -8.65
N SER A 305 17.37 -9.43 -7.42
CA SER A 305 18.54 -10.14 -6.86
C SER A 305 19.85 -9.34 -6.89
N ILE A 306 19.83 -8.01 -6.98
CA ILE A 306 21.03 -7.18 -7.00
C ILE A 306 21.76 -7.28 -5.67
N PHE A 307 23.06 -7.58 -5.69
CA PHE A 307 23.89 -7.72 -4.49
C PHE A 307 24.83 -6.52 -4.27
N ALA A 308 25.43 -6.00 -5.34
CA ALA A 308 26.31 -4.84 -5.28
C ALA A 308 25.83 -3.73 -6.22
N LEU A 309 25.78 -2.50 -5.71
CA LEU A 309 25.68 -1.30 -6.54
C LEU A 309 27.09 -0.85 -6.89
N LYS A 310 27.48 -1.06 -8.16
CA LYS A 310 28.81 -0.70 -8.65
C LYS A 310 28.95 0.80 -8.87
N ASN A 311 30.21 1.26 -8.94
CA ASN A 311 30.54 2.64 -9.26
C ASN A 311 29.79 3.14 -10.51
N SER A 312 29.14 4.30 -10.40
CA SER A 312 28.48 5.00 -11.51
C SER A 312 27.45 4.16 -12.29
N VAL A 313 26.84 3.14 -11.67
CA VAL A 313 25.95 2.18 -12.37
C VAL A 313 24.77 2.86 -13.07
N PHE A 314 24.31 4.02 -12.58
CA PHE A 314 23.18 4.76 -13.15
C PHE A 314 23.58 6.09 -13.81
N SER A 315 24.87 6.35 -14.06
CA SER A 315 25.37 7.69 -14.43
C SER A 315 24.84 8.27 -15.74
N TYR A 316 24.26 7.43 -16.60
CA TYR A 316 23.69 7.85 -17.89
C TYR A 316 22.23 8.30 -17.81
N MET A 317 21.57 8.14 -16.66
CA MET A 317 20.18 8.55 -16.44
C MET A 317 20.15 9.80 -15.54
N SER A 318 20.74 10.90 -16.00
CA SER A 318 20.86 12.14 -15.20
C SER A 318 19.52 12.81 -14.88
N ASP A 319 18.49 12.51 -15.67
CA ASP A 319 17.13 13.02 -15.49
C ASP A 319 16.28 12.19 -14.51
N LEU A 320 16.84 11.12 -13.94
CA LEU A 320 16.14 10.20 -13.05
C LEU A 320 15.74 10.90 -11.75
N GLU A 321 14.45 10.82 -11.41
CA GLU A 321 13.83 11.43 -10.23
C GLU A 321 13.46 10.38 -9.16
N GLU A 322 13.16 9.14 -9.58
CA GLU A 322 12.83 8.04 -8.68
C GLU A 322 13.60 6.75 -9.03
N LEU A 323 14.22 6.15 -8.01
CA LEU A 323 14.95 4.88 -8.11
C LEU A 323 14.47 3.91 -7.03
N LEU A 324 13.85 2.82 -7.45
CA LEU A 324 13.34 1.78 -6.56
C LEU A 324 14.22 0.53 -6.65
N LEU A 325 14.88 0.19 -5.55
CA LEU A 325 15.79 -0.94 -5.41
C LEU A 325 15.37 -1.86 -4.24
N ALA A 326 14.10 -1.81 -3.85
CA ALA A 326 13.58 -2.50 -2.69
C ALA A 326 13.63 -4.03 -2.86
N SER A 327 13.76 -4.76 -1.74
CA SER A 327 13.68 -6.23 -1.73
C SER A 327 14.71 -6.91 -2.66
N ASN A 328 15.89 -6.32 -2.82
CA ASN A 328 17.03 -6.96 -3.45
C ASN A 328 17.90 -7.65 -2.36
N SER A 329 19.11 -8.04 -2.73
CA SER A 329 20.08 -8.62 -1.80
C SER A 329 21.26 -7.67 -1.58
N ILE A 330 21.02 -6.36 -1.66
CA ILE A 330 22.11 -5.37 -1.69
C ILE A 330 22.80 -5.38 -0.34
N ASN A 331 24.08 -5.75 -0.35
CA ASN A 331 24.95 -5.73 0.83
C ASN A 331 26.16 -4.81 0.63
N LEU A 332 26.49 -4.46 -0.62
CA LEU A 332 27.59 -3.57 -0.97
C LEU A 332 27.11 -2.39 -1.83
N ILE A 333 27.41 -1.18 -1.39
CA ILE A 333 27.30 0.04 -2.22
C ILE A 333 28.71 0.57 -2.41
N GLU A 334 29.22 0.49 -3.63
CA GLU A 334 30.56 1.01 -3.95
C GLU A 334 30.59 2.53 -3.86
N ARG A 335 31.81 3.06 -3.70
CA ARG A 335 32.02 4.50 -3.72
C ARG A 335 31.52 5.09 -5.05
N ASP A 336 30.79 6.20 -4.96
CA ASP A 336 30.25 6.91 -6.12
C ASP A 336 29.27 6.05 -6.97
N ALA A 337 28.61 5.04 -6.38
CA ALA A 337 27.60 4.23 -7.08
C ALA A 337 26.44 5.06 -7.67
N PHE A 338 26.04 6.14 -7.00
CA PHE A 338 24.98 7.05 -7.41
C PHE A 338 25.47 8.30 -8.16
N TYR A 339 26.72 8.31 -8.63
CA TYR A 339 27.25 9.46 -9.38
C TYR A 339 26.42 9.75 -10.64
N GLY A 340 26.12 11.04 -10.87
CA GLY A 340 25.33 11.52 -12.01
C GLY A 340 23.81 11.62 -11.75
N LEU A 341 23.33 11.21 -10.57
CA LEU A 341 21.89 11.25 -10.21
C LEU A 341 21.49 12.56 -9.52
N ASP A 342 21.84 13.70 -10.13
CA ASP A 342 21.68 15.03 -9.52
C ASP A 342 20.20 15.44 -9.31
N ASN A 343 19.29 14.87 -10.09
CA ASN A 343 17.84 15.15 -10.03
C ASN A 343 17.05 14.14 -9.17
N LEU A 344 17.71 13.14 -8.59
CA LEU A 344 17.02 12.08 -7.86
C LEU A 344 16.37 12.63 -6.58
N ARG A 345 15.06 12.44 -6.45
CA ARG A 345 14.25 12.88 -5.29
C ARG A 345 13.90 11.72 -4.37
N THR A 346 13.66 10.53 -4.93
CA THR A 346 13.23 9.35 -4.17
C THR A 346 14.18 8.19 -4.42
N LEU A 347 14.72 7.65 -3.32
CA LEU A 347 15.54 6.44 -3.33
C LEU A 347 15.00 5.43 -2.32
N ASN A 348 14.57 4.27 -2.82
CA ASN A 348 14.11 3.16 -1.98
C ASN A 348 15.12 2.01 -2.00
N LEU A 349 15.79 1.80 -0.88
CA LEU A 349 16.72 0.70 -0.60
C LEU A 349 16.21 -0.23 0.51
N SER A 350 14.89 -0.19 0.80
CA SER A 350 14.29 -1.01 1.85
C SER A 350 14.39 -2.50 1.56
N ASN A 351 14.30 -3.33 2.59
CA ASN A 351 14.27 -4.79 2.44
C ASN A 351 15.53 -5.32 1.74
N ASN A 352 16.71 -4.77 2.06
CA ASN A 352 18.00 -5.23 1.55
C ASN A 352 18.85 -5.81 2.70
N LEU A 353 20.14 -6.03 2.46
CA LEU A 353 21.06 -6.68 3.39
C LEU A 353 22.15 -5.73 3.90
N LEU A 354 21.95 -4.42 3.85
CA LEU A 354 22.94 -3.44 4.29
C LEU A 354 23.19 -3.59 5.80
N ASP A 355 24.45 -3.66 6.23
CA ASP A 355 24.84 -3.79 7.65
C ASP A 355 25.41 -2.49 8.23
N LYS A 356 25.95 -1.61 7.39
CA LYS A 356 26.56 -0.32 7.74
C LYS A 356 26.29 0.71 6.66
N ILE A 357 26.24 1.98 7.05
CA ILE A 357 26.25 3.11 6.11
C ILE A 357 27.55 3.88 6.27
N TYR A 358 28.35 3.99 5.21
CA TYR A 358 29.63 4.66 5.22
C TYR A 358 29.49 6.17 4.99
N SER A 359 30.53 6.92 5.35
CA SER A 359 30.60 8.35 5.03
C SER A 359 30.61 8.53 3.51
N GLY A 360 29.75 9.42 3.00
CA GLY A 360 29.69 9.75 1.58
C GLY A 360 29.02 8.71 0.67
N THR A 361 28.37 7.67 1.21
CA THR A 361 27.57 6.70 0.42
C THR A 361 26.55 7.42 -0.46
N PHE A 362 25.95 8.51 0.02
CA PHE A 362 24.90 9.28 -0.67
C PHE A 362 25.33 10.70 -1.07
N LYS A 363 26.64 11.02 -1.08
CA LYS A 363 27.11 12.40 -1.27
C LYS A 363 26.74 13.02 -2.62
N ASN A 364 26.51 12.20 -3.65
CA ASN A 364 26.19 12.64 -5.01
C ASN A 364 24.66 12.73 -5.25
N LEU A 365 23.86 12.92 -4.20
CA LEU A 365 22.39 12.99 -4.29
C LEU A 365 21.88 14.31 -3.68
N PRO A 366 22.24 15.48 -4.25
CA PRO A 366 21.94 16.78 -3.65
C PRO A 366 20.44 17.11 -3.62
N SER A 367 19.65 16.55 -4.55
CA SER A 367 18.20 16.80 -4.67
C SER A 367 17.33 15.77 -3.93
N LEU A 368 17.94 14.83 -3.19
CA LEU A 368 17.18 13.75 -2.58
C LEU A 368 16.29 14.26 -1.44
N GLU A 369 15.00 13.94 -1.53
CA GLU A 369 13.96 14.35 -0.58
C GLU A 369 13.51 13.17 0.28
N THR A 370 13.47 11.96 -0.27
CA THR A 370 13.02 10.74 0.41
C THR A 370 14.05 9.62 0.28
N LEU A 371 14.52 9.12 1.42
CA LEU A 371 15.40 7.95 1.51
C LEU A 371 14.79 6.90 2.43
N ASP A 372 14.50 5.73 1.86
CA ASP A 372 14.01 4.57 2.60
C ASP A 372 15.08 3.48 2.70
N LEU A 373 15.57 3.24 3.92
CA LEU A 373 16.53 2.21 4.28
C LEU A 373 15.92 1.19 5.26
N SER A 374 14.58 1.16 5.36
CA SER A 374 13.88 0.28 6.30
C SER A 374 14.09 -1.20 6.01
N ASN A 375 13.93 -2.04 7.03
CA ASN A 375 14.07 -3.49 6.93
C ASN A 375 15.40 -3.93 6.30
N ASN A 376 16.50 -3.40 6.82
CA ASN A 376 17.86 -3.82 6.51
C ASN A 376 18.50 -4.43 7.77
N ASN A 377 19.80 -4.72 7.72
CA ASN A 377 20.56 -5.22 8.86
C ASN A 377 21.46 -4.15 9.48
N ILE A 378 21.12 -2.86 9.33
CA ILE A 378 22.03 -1.76 9.67
C ILE A 378 22.24 -1.72 11.18
N ARG A 379 23.48 -1.96 11.61
CA ARG A 379 23.90 -1.94 13.02
C ARG A 379 24.65 -0.66 13.38
N MET A 380 25.28 -0.03 12.40
CA MET A 380 26.20 1.08 12.61
C MET A 380 26.09 2.12 11.50
N LEU A 381 26.01 3.38 11.91
CA LEU A 381 26.18 4.54 11.06
C LEU A 381 27.59 5.08 11.30
N MET A 382 28.41 5.15 10.25
CA MET A 382 29.73 5.78 10.30
C MET A 382 29.61 7.31 10.44
N TYR A 383 30.71 7.99 10.78
CA TYR A 383 30.73 9.45 10.90
C TYR A 383 30.22 10.12 9.62
N GLN A 384 29.15 10.91 9.72
CA GLN A 384 28.50 11.61 8.62
C GLN A 384 27.93 10.69 7.52
N SER A 385 27.33 9.55 7.87
CA SER A 385 26.70 8.57 6.95
C SER A 385 25.72 9.14 5.89
N PHE A 386 25.20 10.35 6.10
CA PHE A 386 24.23 11.01 5.21
C PHE A 386 24.71 12.36 4.69
N HIS A 387 26.04 12.58 4.66
CA HIS A 387 26.62 13.80 4.13
C HIS A 387 26.21 14.04 2.67
N GLY A 388 25.87 15.29 2.33
CA GLY A 388 25.43 15.70 1.00
C GLY A 388 23.90 15.74 0.83
N LEU A 389 23.12 15.15 1.75
CA LEU A 389 21.66 15.07 1.66
C LEU A 389 20.97 16.32 2.25
N PHE A 390 21.28 17.49 1.69
CA PHE A 390 20.83 18.79 2.24
C PHE A 390 19.32 19.03 2.10
N ASN A 391 18.69 18.44 1.08
CA ASN A 391 17.25 18.56 0.79
C ASN A 391 16.41 17.42 1.36
N LEU A 392 17.01 16.51 2.15
CA LEU A 392 16.30 15.35 2.66
C LEU A 392 15.17 15.76 3.61
N VAL A 393 13.94 15.38 3.27
CA VAL A 393 12.72 15.68 4.04
C VAL A 393 12.30 14.46 4.87
N HIS A 394 12.44 13.26 4.30
CA HIS A 394 12.03 12.00 4.91
C HIS A 394 13.18 10.98 4.89
N LEU A 395 13.56 10.54 6.09
CA LEU A 395 14.51 9.44 6.30
C LEU A 395 13.85 8.32 7.09
N SER A 396 13.78 7.14 6.49
CA SER A 396 13.33 5.92 7.17
C SER A 396 14.49 4.96 7.42
N LEU A 397 14.74 4.64 8.69
CA LEU A 397 15.71 3.65 9.19
C LEU A 397 15.03 2.59 10.06
N SER A 398 13.72 2.46 9.92
CA SER A 398 12.88 1.52 10.67
C SER A 398 13.29 0.07 10.44
N GLU A 399 12.98 -0.82 11.38
CA GLU A 399 13.23 -2.28 11.24
C GLU A 399 14.71 -2.56 10.92
N ASN A 400 15.62 -2.00 11.71
CA ASN A 400 17.06 -2.21 11.59
C ASN A 400 17.62 -2.68 12.95
N SER A 401 18.93 -2.68 13.11
CA SER A 401 19.60 -3.09 14.35
C SER A 401 20.43 -1.97 14.98
N LEU A 402 20.03 -0.70 14.78
CA LEU A 402 20.76 0.46 15.27
C LEU A 402 20.70 0.55 16.80
N GLN A 403 21.86 0.69 17.43
CA GLN A 403 21.97 0.96 18.86
C GLN A 403 22.22 2.45 19.17
N TYR A 404 22.87 3.16 18.25
CA TYR A 404 23.26 4.56 18.42
C TYR A 404 23.00 5.35 17.13
N VAL A 405 22.69 6.63 17.30
CA VAL A 405 22.37 7.56 16.20
C VAL A 405 23.20 8.85 16.26
N HIS A 406 24.26 8.91 17.07
CA HIS A 406 25.06 10.13 17.28
C HIS A 406 26.01 10.47 16.13
N THR A 407 25.99 9.72 15.02
CA THR A 407 26.91 9.87 13.88
C THR A 407 26.22 10.38 12.60
N LEU A 408 24.92 10.72 12.67
CA LEU A 408 24.21 11.30 11.54
C LEU A 408 24.91 12.58 11.04
N ALA A 409 24.82 12.83 9.75
CA ALA A 409 25.18 14.15 9.21
C ALA A 409 24.14 15.19 9.66
N HIS A 410 24.49 16.47 9.54
CA HIS A 410 23.52 17.55 9.74
C HIS A 410 22.52 17.56 8.56
N LEU A 411 21.23 17.41 8.86
CA LEU A 411 20.13 17.31 7.88
C LEU A 411 19.13 18.46 8.09
N PRO A 412 19.37 19.64 7.48
CA PRO A 412 18.64 20.86 7.81
C PRO A 412 17.17 20.87 7.38
N GLN A 413 16.81 20.12 6.34
CA GLN A 413 15.43 20.04 5.83
C GLN A 413 14.61 18.87 6.37
N LEU A 414 15.20 18.02 7.24
CA LEU A 414 14.55 16.79 7.68
C LEU A 414 13.31 17.10 8.51
N LYS A 415 12.16 16.57 8.07
CA LYS A 415 10.86 16.72 8.74
C LYS A 415 10.37 15.42 9.36
N LYS A 416 10.61 14.29 8.70
CA LYS A 416 10.16 12.96 9.14
C LYS A 416 11.36 12.05 9.33
N LEU A 417 11.52 11.55 10.56
CA LEU A 417 12.57 10.62 10.92
C LEU A 417 11.95 9.39 11.56
N HIS A 418 12.02 8.26 10.86
CA HIS A 418 11.54 6.97 11.38
C HIS A 418 12.72 6.11 11.81
N LEU A 419 12.71 5.71 13.08
CA LEU A 419 13.72 4.92 13.77
C LEU A 419 13.08 3.78 14.58
N ASP A 420 11.80 3.48 14.33
CA ASP A 420 11.09 2.42 15.03
C ASP A 420 11.68 1.03 14.78
N ASN A 421 11.38 0.10 15.67
CA ASN A 421 11.84 -1.29 15.58
C ASN A 421 13.37 -1.40 15.41
N ASN A 422 14.10 -0.70 16.29
CA ASN A 422 15.56 -0.74 16.37
C ASN A 422 16.00 -1.15 17.79
N ARG A 423 17.28 -0.93 18.13
CA ARG A 423 17.87 -1.24 19.43
C ARG A 423 18.39 0.01 20.14
N ILE A 424 17.83 1.18 19.83
CA ILE A 424 18.34 2.48 20.29
C ILE A 424 18.17 2.59 21.80
N THR A 425 19.25 2.93 22.49
CA THR A 425 19.28 3.09 23.95
C THR A 425 19.38 4.55 24.41
N SER A 426 19.79 5.46 23.53
CA SER A 426 19.98 6.88 23.81
C SER A 426 19.80 7.75 22.55
N LEU A 427 19.30 8.97 22.75
CA LEU A 427 19.11 10.00 21.72
C LEU A 427 20.29 10.99 21.63
N HIS A 428 21.37 10.76 22.38
CA HIS A 428 22.53 11.65 22.40
C HIS A 428 23.03 11.97 20.97
N GLY A 429 23.31 13.25 20.71
CA GLY A 429 23.81 13.75 19.42
C GLY A 429 22.72 13.94 18.34
N LEU A 430 21.61 13.22 18.41
CA LEU A 430 20.55 13.31 17.40
C LEU A 430 19.96 14.73 17.25
N PRO A 431 19.73 15.51 18.34
CA PRO A 431 19.10 16.82 18.17
C PRO A 431 19.96 17.85 17.44
N SER A 432 21.30 17.77 17.52
CA SER A 432 22.16 18.66 16.73
C SER A 432 22.20 18.28 15.24
N GLN A 433 21.87 17.04 14.92
CA GLN A 433 21.90 16.48 13.57
C GLN A 433 20.56 16.64 12.84
N ALA A 434 19.45 16.52 13.54
CA ALA A 434 18.09 16.46 12.99
C ALA A 434 17.12 17.44 13.68
N ARG A 435 17.58 18.67 13.97
CA ARG A 435 16.85 19.66 14.80
C ARG A 435 15.46 20.05 14.28
N ASN A 436 15.24 20.00 12.96
CA ASN A 436 14.04 20.54 12.30
C ASN A 436 12.92 19.51 12.10
N VAL A 437 13.06 18.32 12.70
CA VAL A 437 12.08 17.23 12.60
C VAL A 437 10.76 17.63 13.26
N THR A 438 9.65 17.38 12.55
CA THR A 438 8.28 17.58 13.03
C THR A 438 7.62 16.27 13.44
N THR A 439 8.08 15.15 12.89
CA THR A 439 7.61 13.80 13.24
C THR A 439 8.79 12.87 13.50
N ILE A 440 8.87 12.36 14.72
CA ILE A 440 9.87 11.37 15.12
C ILE A 440 9.20 10.08 15.58
N ASP A 441 9.59 8.96 14.96
CA ASP A 441 9.14 7.64 15.35
C ASP A 441 10.28 6.84 15.97
N LEU A 442 10.15 6.55 17.26
CA LEU A 442 11.10 5.81 18.07
C LEU A 442 10.46 4.54 18.65
N ARG A 443 9.32 4.09 18.11
CA ARG A 443 8.59 2.93 18.66
C ARG A 443 9.45 1.68 18.72
N HIS A 444 9.16 0.81 19.67
CA HIS A 444 9.81 -0.51 19.81
C HIS A 444 11.35 -0.45 19.80
N ASN A 445 11.92 0.51 20.52
CA ASN A 445 13.36 0.61 20.79
C ASN A 445 13.71 0.11 22.21
N LYS A 446 14.90 0.46 22.70
CA LYS A 446 15.41 0.08 24.03
C LYS A 446 15.64 1.31 24.92
N LEU A 447 14.89 2.39 24.71
CA LEU A 447 14.92 3.56 25.59
C LEU A 447 14.35 3.15 26.95
N SER A 448 15.16 3.29 28.01
CA SER A 448 14.80 2.86 29.36
C SER A 448 14.62 4.00 30.36
N ASN A 449 14.98 5.23 29.98
CA ASN A 449 14.79 6.44 30.78
C ASN A 449 13.71 7.30 30.11
N ALA A 450 12.69 7.69 30.88
CA ALA A 450 11.65 8.62 30.43
C ALA A 450 12.21 10.01 30.05
N GLU A 451 13.46 10.33 30.40
CA GLU A 451 14.17 11.51 29.91
C GLU A 451 14.14 11.65 28.39
N SER A 452 14.15 10.56 27.64
CA SER A 452 14.12 10.61 26.16
C SER A 452 12.91 11.36 25.62
N PHE A 453 11.77 11.34 26.32
CA PHE A 453 10.61 12.16 26.00
C PHE A 453 10.91 13.66 26.14
N TYR A 454 11.56 14.05 27.24
CA TYR A 454 11.94 15.45 27.48
C TYR A 454 13.03 15.93 26.52
N THR A 455 14.00 15.07 26.18
CA THR A 455 14.99 15.36 25.13
C THR A 455 14.28 15.69 23.81
N VAL A 456 13.28 14.89 23.41
CA VAL A 456 12.52 15.16 22.19
C VAL A 456 11.78 16.50 22.26
N LEU A 457 11.13 16.79 23.39
CA LEU A 457 10.38 18.04 23.55
C LEU A 457 11.25 19.30 23.58
N VAL A 458 12.39 19.24 24.25
CA VAL A 458 13.24 20.43 24.49
C VAL A 458 14.15 20.69 23.30
N GLU A 459 14.72 19.63 22.72
CA GLU A 459 15.80 19.76 21.74
C GLU A 459 15.28 19.80 20.28
N PHE A 460 14.01 19.45 20.03
CA PHE A 460 13.39 19.50 18.70
C PHE A 460 12.25 20.54 18.68
N PRO A 461 12.56 21.83 18.42
CA PRO A 461 11.59 22.93 18.61
C PRO A 461 10.40 22.90 17.64
N GLN A 462 10.49 22.13 16.56
CA GLN A 462 9.42 22.02 15.55
C GLN A 462 8.59 20.74 15.71
N ILE A 463 8.77 19.99 16.80
CA ILE A 463 8.14 18.67 16.95
C ILE A 463 6.63 18.79 17.14
N GLU A 464 5.89 18.01 16.35
CA GLU A 464 4.42 17.96 16.35
C GLU A 464 3.92 16.55 16.73
N LYS A 465 4.61 15.51 16.28
CA LYS A 465 4.22 14.10 16.46
C LYS A 465 5.35 13.28 17.03
N ILE A 466 5.11 12.67 18.19
CA ILE A 466 6.10 11.88 18.93
C ILE A 466 5.55 10.47 19.12
N TYR A 467 6.28 9.48 18.61
CA TYR A 467 5.96 8.08 18.84
C TYR A 467 7.08 7.41 19.64
N LEU A 468 6.78 7.04 20.89
CA LEU A 468 7.73 6.43 21.83
C LEU A 468 7.24 5.06 22.33
N GLY A 469 6.09 4.60 21.85
CA GLY A 469 5.49 3.37 22.33
C GLY A 469 6.38 2.12 22.16
N GLY A 470 6.24 1.14 23.05
CA GLY A 470 7.07 -0.05 23.07
C GLY A 470 8.47 0.12 23.68
N ASN A 471 8.83 1.33 24.14
CA ASN A 471 10.06 1.58 24.93
C ASN A 471 9.78 1.42 26.42
N ARG A 472 10.38 0.41 27.07
CA ARG A 472 10.11 0.12 28.49
C ARG A 472 10.88 1.06 29.42
N PHE A 473 10.23 2.14 29.86
CA PHE A 473 10.79 3.08 30.82
C PHE A 473 10.85 2.47 32.23
N SER A 474 12.05 2.28 32.75
CA SER A 474 12.31 1.81 34.12
C SER A 474 12.81 2.92 35.05
N ARG A 475 13.24 4.05 34.47
CA ARG A 475 13.81 5.19 35.18
C ARG A 475 13.20 6.50 34.69
N CYS A 476 13.25 7.51 35.54
CA CYS A 476 12.86 8.88 35.26
C CYS A 476 13.89 9.79 35.95
N PHE A 477 15.05 9.95 35.30
CA PHE A 477 16.11 10.86 35.73
C PHE A 477 16.18 11.98 34.72
N LEU A 478 15.83 13.19 35.15
CA LEU A 478 15.71 14.35 34.27
C LEU A 478 16.96 15.21 34.39
N ASN A 479 17.47 15.70 33.26
CA ASN A 479 18.40 16.80 33.26
C ASN A 479 17.76 18.03 33.94
N PRO A 480 18.37 18.59 35.01
CA PRO A 480 17.82 19.75 35.72
C PRO A 480 17.64 21.00 34.86
N HIS A 481 18.34 21.07 33.71
CA HIS A 481 18.27 22.18 32.78
C HIS A 481 17.15 22.06 31.75
N TYR A 482 16.46 20.91 31.68
CA TYR A 482 15.33 20.74 30.77
C TYR A 482 14.11 21.49 31.29
N SER A 483 13.75 22.54 30.56
CA SER A 483 12.51 23.30 30.77
C SER A 483 11.65 23.15 29.52
N VAL A 484 10.51 22.47 29.66
CA VAL A 484 9.55 22.30 28.56
C VAL A 484 8.79 23.60 28.37
N SER A 485 8.90 24.20 27.18
CA SER A 485 8.16 25.42 26.84
C SER A 485 6.64 25.14 26.78
N PRO A 486 5.79 25.98 27.37
CA PRO A 486 4.33 25.88 27.22
C PRO A 486 3.84 26.21 25.79
N LEU A 487 4.71 26.79 24.95
CA LEU A 487 4.41 27.15 23.56
C LEU A 487 4.84 26.05 22.56
N ASN A 488 4.96 24.80 23.01
CA ASN A 488 5.28 23.69 22.12
C ASN A 488 4.09 23.36 21.18
N ASN A 489 4.42 22.78 20.01
CA ASN A 489 3.46 22.47 18.95
C ASN A 489 3.03 20.99 18.92
N VAL A 490 3.22 20.25 20.02
CA VAL A 490 2.95 18.81 20.04
C VAL A 490 1.45 18.55 19.99
N GLN A 491 1.01 17.84 18.96
CA GLN A 491 -0.40 17.51 18.71
C GLN A 491 -0.68 16.02 18.91
N PHE A 492 0.31 15.16 18.73
CA PHE A 492 0.16 13.71 18.85
C PHE A 492 1.29 13.10 19.68
N LEU A 493 0.91 12.28 20.67
CA LEU A 493 1.85 11.58 21.54
C LEU A 493 1.44 10.13 21.72
N ASP A 494 2.31 9.22 21.32
CA ASP A 494 2.17 7.78 21.56
C ASP A 494 3.18 7.28 22.60
N LEU A 495 2.64 6.80 23.71
CA LEU A 495 3.36 6.21 24.84
C LEU A 495 2.84 4.80 25.16
N HIS A 496 2.24 4.09 24.20
CA HIS A 496 1.74 2.73 24.43
C HIS A 496 2.86 1.79 24.87
N MET A 497 2.59 0.79 25.69
CA MET A 497 3.60 -0.21 26.11
C MET A 497 4.90 0.38 26.70
N THR A 498 4.87 1.57 27.30
CA THR A 498 6.08 2.18 27.89
C THR A 498 6.32 1.80 29.35
N GLY A 499 5.35 1.17 30.00
CA GLY A 499 5.47 0.69 31.38
C GLY A 499 5.30 1.78 32.43
N LEU A 500 4.58 2.86 32.10
CA LEU A 500 4.40 4.05 32.96
C LEU A 500 3.87 3.74 34.36
N GLN A 501 3.09 2.66 34.53
CA GLN A 501 2.59 2.24 35.85
C GLN A 501 3.71 2.18 36.90
N THR A 502 4.87 1.62 36.57
CA THR A 502 5.98 1.47 37.52
C THR A 502 6.51 2.82 37.98
N LEU A 503 6.59 3.80 37.07
CA LEU A 503 7.08 5.13 37.38
C LEU A 503 6.07 5.93 38.21
N TRP A 504 4.79 5.91 37.82
CA TRP A 504 3.73 6.64 38.50
C TRP A 504 3.48 6.11 39.91
N GLN A 505 3.54 4.79 40.11
CA GLN A 505 3.42 4.19 41.44
C GLN A 505 4.57 4.62 42.39
N GLN A 506 5.74 4.94 41.83
CA GLN A 506 6.88 5.49 42.58
C GLN A 506 6.80 7.02 42.75
N GLY A 507 5.74 7.68 42.28
CA GLY A 507 5.60 9.14 42.32
C GLY A 507 6.52 9.88 41.35
N LYS A 508 7.05 9.21 40.31
CA LYS A 508 7.99 9.80 39.34
C LYS A 508 7.29 10.19 38.05
N CYS A 509 7.84 11.19 37.35
CA CYS A 509 7.36 11.65 36.04
C CYS A 509 5.87 12.08 36.02
N LEU A 510 5.34 12.54 37.15
CA LEU A 510 3.93 12.96 37.29
C LEU A 510 3.60 14.29 36.56
N HIS A 511 4.62 15.03 36.13
CA HIS A 511 4.49 16.33 35.45
C HIS A 511 4.73 16.25 33.93
N MET A 512 4.82 15.04 33.37
CA MET A 512 5.17 14.81 31.96
C MET A 512 4.26 15.53 30.97
N PHE A 513 3.01 15.80 31.35
CA PHE A 513 1.98 16.37 30.49
C PHE A 513 1.63 17.83 30.82
N ASP A 514 2.26 18.44 31.84
CA ASP A 514 1.84 19.73 32.42
C ASP A 514 1.84 20.89 31.39
N HIS A 515 2.73 20.84 30.40
CA HIS A 515 2.91 21.91 29.40
C HIS A 515 2.40 21.56 27.99
N LEU A 516 1.76 20.41 27.80
CA LEU A 516 1.31 19.96 26.47
C LEU A 516 -0.08 20.49 26.12
N HIS A 517 -0.25 21.81 26.14
CA HIS A 517 -1.54 22.47 25.97
C HIS A 517 -2.17 22.27 24.59
N GLN A 518 -1.36 22.02 23.56
CA GLN A 518 -1.80 21.81 22.18
C GLN A 518 -2.05 20.32 21.83
N LEU A 519 -1.79 19.39 22.75
CA LEU A 519 -1.91 17.96 22.48
C LEU A 519 -3.36 17.58 22.20
N GLN A 520 -3.61 16.95 21.06
CA GLN A 520 -4.94 16.56 20.60
C GLN A 520 -5.21 15.07 20.81
N THR A 521 -4.19 14.23 20.61
CA THR A 521 -4.30 12.76 20.75
C THR A 521 -3.20 12.22 21.64
N LEU A 522 -3.60 11.41 22.63
CA LEU A 522 -2.71 10.73 23.56
C LEU A 522 -3.01 9.23 23.60
N LEU A 523 -1.99 8.41 23.32
CA LEU A 523 -2.07 6.95 23.35
C LEU A 523 -1.31 6.41 24.56
N LEU A 524 -2.02 5.75 25.48
CA LEU A 524 -1.50 5.20 26.74
C LEU A 524 -1.89 3.72 26.94
N GLN A 525 -2.35 3.04 25.88
CA GLN A 525 -2.73 1.63 25.96
C GLN A 525 -1.56 0.73 26.35
N GLN A 526 -1.85 -0.41 26.98
CA GLN A 526 -0.86 -1.43 27.35
C GLN A 526 0.27 -0.95 28.28
N ASN A 527 -0.02 0.00 29.19
CA ASN A 527 0.95 0.50 30.18
C ASN A 527 0.82 -0.16 31.56
N TYR A 528 -0.05 -1.16 31.70
CA TYR A 528 -0.38 -1.83 32.96
C TYR A 528 -0.91 -0.88 34.06
N ILE A 529 -1.48 0.26 33.66
CA ILE A 529 -1.91 1.31 34.59
C ILE A 529 -3.03 0.78 35.48
N ARG A 530 -2.85 0.82 36.81
CA ARG A 530 -3.83 0.37 37.81
C ARG A 530 -4.73 1.49 38.32
N SER A 531 -4.18 2.69 38.40
CA SER A 531 -4.86 3.90 38.84
C SER A 531 -4.20 5.11 38.19
N LEU A 532 -5.01 6.11 37.83
CA LEU A 532 -4.50 7.38 37.31
C LEU A 532 -4.09 8.29 38.48
N PRO A 533 -2.86 8.86 38.48
CA PRO A 533 -2.48 9.86 39.48
C PRO A 533 -3.40 11.08 39.43
N LYS A 534 -3.58 11.74 40.57
CA LYS A 534 -4.39 12.97 40.66
C LYS A 534 -3.78 14.05 39.76
N ASP A 535 -4.63 14.73 39.00
CA ASP A 535 -4.28 15.85 38.12
C ASP A 535 -3.26 15.53 37.02
N ILE A 536 -3.04 14.25 36.68
CA ILE A 536 -2.04 13.81 35.68
C ILE A 536 -2.27 14.42 34.28
N PHE A 537 -3.51 14.76 33.94
CA PHE A 537 -3.89 15.34 32.65
C PHE A 537 -4.22 16.84 32.72
N LYS A 538 -3.92 17.53 33.83
CA LYS A 538 -4.31 18.95 34.06
C LYS A 538 -3.81 19.90 32.97
N GLY A 539 -2.66 19.63 32.37
CA GLY A 539 -2.04 20.45 31.33
C GLY A 539 -2.63 20.26 29.93
N LEU A 540 -3.41 19.19 29.72
CA LEU A 540 -3.88 18.75 28.40
C LEU A 540 -5.17 19.47 27.97
N THR A 541 -5.11 20.79 27.83
CA THR A 541 -6.29 21.64 27.61
C THR A 541 -6.96 21.44 26.25
N SER A 542 -6.24 20.99 25.22
CA SER A 542 -6.78 20.74 23.87
C SER A 542 -7.03 19.26 23.54
N LEU A 543 -6.91 18.35 24.51
CA LEU A 543 -6.97 16.91 24.27
C LEU A 543 -8.38 16.49 23.82
N SER A 544 -8.46 15.90 22.63
CA SER A 544 -9.71 15.45 22.03
C SER A 544 -9.86 13.93 22.08
N ALA A 545 -8.76 13.17 21.94
CA ALA A 545 -8.77 11.72 21.94
C ALA A 545 -7.77 11.13 22.94
N LEU A 546 -8.23 10.20 23.77
CA LEU A 546 -7.42 9.49 24.77
C LEU A 546 -7.66 7.98 24.68
N ASP A 547 -6.59 7.22 24.49
CA ASP A 547 -6.63 5.76 24.53
C ASP A 547 -5.96 5.22 25.80
N LEU A 548 -6.78 4.65 26.70
CA LEU A 548 -6.36 3.97 27.92
C LEU A 548 -6.70 2.48 27.88
N SER A 549 -6.95 1.92 26.69
CA SER A 549 -7.33 0.53 26.53
C SER A 549 -6.23 -0.44 26.97
N VAL A 550 -6.60 -1.68 27.28
CA VAL A 550 -5.66 -2.75 27.62
C VAL A 550 -4.72 -2.34 28.78
N ASN A 551 -5.29 -1.74 29.83
CA ASN A 551 -4.59 -1.42 31.07
C ASN A 551 -5.15 -2.30 32.21
N SER A 552 -4.97 -1.89 33.46
CA SER A 552 -5.48 -2.61 34.63
C SER A 552 -6.26 -1.68 35.56
N LEU A 553 -6.91 -0.66 34.99
CA LEU A 553 -7.66 0.34 35.75
C LEU A 553 -8.82 -0.33 36.48
N THR A 554 -8.92 -0.11 37.78
CA THR A 554 -10.01 -0.65 38.62
C THR A 554 -11.11 0.37 38.90
N TYR A 555 -10.77 1.65 38.88
CA TYR A 555 -11.70 2.78 39.05
C TYR A 555 -11.24 3.99 38.23
N ILE A 556 -12.15 4.95 38.06
CA ILE A 556 -11.87 6.25 37.45
C ILE A 556 -12.35 7.33 38.43
N SER A 557 -11.45 8.25 38.78
CA SER A 557 -11.79 9.38 39.65
C SER A 557 -12.64 10.40 38.91
N ASN A 558 -13.58 11.03 39.61
CA ASN A 558 -14.37 12.13 39.07
C ASN A 558 -13.43 13.29 38.66
N ASN A 559 -13.70 13.90 37.50
CA ASN A 559 -12.95 15.04 36.95
C ASN A 559 -11.47 14.77 36.59
N VAL A 560 -11.03 13.51 36.45
CA VAL A 560 -9.64 13.22 36.03
C VAL A 560 -9.37 13.60 34.57
N PHE A 561 -10.39 13.60 33.72
CA PHE A 561 -10.26 13.89 32.29
C PHE A 561 -10.48 15.38 31.98
N PRO A 562 -9.75 15.95 31.00
CA PRO A 562 -9.93 17.33 30.58
C PRO A 562 -11.28 17.53 29.88
N LYS A 563 -11.89 18.71 30.04
CA LYS A 563 -13.21 19.04 29.47
C LYS A 563 -13.25 19.07 27.93
N SER A 564 -12.08 19.17 27.29
CA SER A 564 -11.91 19.11 25.85
C SER A 564 -12.08 17.71 25.27
N LEU A 565 -12.03 16.66 26.10
CA LEU A 565 -12.05 15.28 25.64
C LEU A 565 -13.37 14.93 24.96
N ARG A 566 -13.28 14.26 23.80
CA ARG A 566 -14.41 13.83 22.95
C ARG A 566 -14.43 12.33 22.75
N THR A 567 -13.27 11.72 22.53
CA THR A 567 -13.14 10.28 22.34
C THR A 567 -12.34 9.68 23.49
N LEU A 568 -12.91 8.71 24.19
CA LEU A 568 -12.24 7.97 25.26
C LEU A 568 -12.35 6.47 25.02
N LYS A 569 -11.21 5.79 24.97
CA LYS A 569 -11.16 4.33 24.91
C LYS A 569 -10.66 3.76 26.23
N LEU A 570 -11.46 2.89 26.83
CA LEU A 570 -11.20 2.21 28.11
C LEU A 570 -11.38 0.69 27.98
N ALA A 571 -11.37 0.17 26.75
CA ALA A 571 -11.57 -1.24 26.50
C ALA A 571 -10.52 -2.11 27.22
N HIS A 572 -10.87 -3.34 27.59
CA HIS A 572 -9.93 -4.28 28.21
C HIS A 572 -9.25 -3.74 29.49
N ASN A 573 -10.03 -3.21 30.44
CA ASN A 573 -9.57 -2.82 31.78
C ASN A 573 -10.23 -3.70 32.86
N GLN A 574 -10.07 -3.35 34.14
CA GLN A 574 -10.63 -4.06 35.28
C GLN A 574 -11.71 -3.24 36.00
N LEU A 575 -12.42 -2.38 35.26
CA LEU A 575 -13.40 -1.47 35.84
C LEU A 575 -14.61 -2.25 36.36
N GLY A 576 -14.89 -2.12 37.67
CA GLY A 576 -16.05 -2.72 38.33
C GLY A 576 -17.32 -1.88 38.19
N SER A 577 -17.21 -0.58 38.43
CA SER A 577 -18.26 0.41 38.15
C SER A 577 -17.58 1.73 37.76
N VAL A 578 -18.30 2.59 37.05
CA VAL A 578 -17.82 3.93 36.68
C VAL A 578 -18.91 4.95 36.90
N ASP A 579 -18.56 6.07 37.53
CA ASP A 579 -19.46 7.23 37.64
C ASP A 579 -19.62 7.90 36.27
N PRO A 580 -20.84 7.97 35.69
CA PRO A 580 -21.07 8.61 34.41
C PRO A 580 -20.72 10.10 34.37
N GLN A 581 -20.59 10.78 35.52
CA GLN A 581 -20.11 12.16 35.58
C GLN A 581 -18.72 12.33 34.93
N ALA A 582 -17.89 11.28 34.94
CA ALA A 582 -16.59 11.30 34.27
C ALA A 582 -16.68 11.38 32.73
N PHE A 583 -17.86 11.13 32.14
CA PHE A 583 -18.07 11.02 30.69
C PHE A 583 -18.86 12.18 30.08
N GLY A 584 -19.21 13.21 30.86
CA GLY A 584 -20.18 14.23 30.47
C GLY A 584 -19.84 15.04 29.20
N THR A 585 -18.58 15.09 28.77
CA THR A 585 -18.14 15.84 27.58
C THR A 585 -17.88 14.96 26.35
N LEU A 586 -18.03 13.64 26.47
CA LEU A 586 -17.63 12.68 25.44
C LEU A 586 -18.67 12.57 24.32
N THR A 587 -18.19 12.41 23.10
CA THR A 587 -18.99 12.05 21.92
C THR A 587 -18.87 10.57 21.60
N GLU A 588 -17.69 9.98 21.85
CA GLU A 588 -17.41 8.57 21.60
C GLU A 588 -16.75 7.90 22.82
N LEU A 589 -17.25 6.71 23.18
CA LEU A 589 -16.79 5.97 24.34
C LEU A 589 -16.68 4.47 24.03
N ASP A 590 -15.57 3.85 24.44
CA ASP A 590 -15.41 2.39 24.44
C ASP A 590 -15.19 1.87 25.87
N LEU A 591 -16.12 1.06 26.35
CA LEU A 591 -16.09 0.39 27.65
C LEU A 591 -16.02 -1.14 27.53
N SER A 592 -15.81 -1.67 26.33
CA SER A 592 -15.85 -3.11 26.06
C SER A 592 -14.82 -3.90 26.89
N ALA A 593 -15.13 -5.18 27.15
CA ALA A 593 -14.22 -6.10 27.83
C ALA A 593 -13.69 -5.61 29.20
N ASN A 594 -14.52 -4.90 29.98
CA ASN A 594 -14.28 -4.59 31.39
C ASN A 594 -14.90 -5.64 32.32
N ARG A 595 -14.57 -5.59 33.62
CA ARG A 595 -15.03 -6.55 34.63
C ARG A 595 -16.13 -5.95 35.52
N PHE A 596 -17.25 -5.58 34.91
CA PHE A 596 -18.32 -4.87 35.60
C PHE A 596 -18.96 -5.70 36.73
N LEU A 597 -19.14 -5.05 37.87
CA LEU A 597 -19.85 -5.54 39.06
C LEU A 597 -21.30 -5.06 39.00
N CYS A 598 -22.21 -5.96 38.67
CA CYS A 598 -23.65 -5.70 38.52
C CYS A 598 -24.40 -5.76 39.85
N ASP A 599 -23.98 -4.92 40.80
CA ASP A 599 -24.66 -4.67 42.08
C ASP A 599 -25.28 -3.27 42.10
N CYS A 600 -25.61 -2.74 43.28
CA CYS A 600 -26.16 -1.39 43.41
C CYS A 600 -25.25 -0.27 42.87
N SER A 601 -23.92 -0.48 42.87
CA SER A 601 -22.96 0.53 42.44
C SER A 601 -23.02 0.85 40.95
N LEU A 602 -23.58 -0.05 40.13
CA LEU A 602 -23.71 0.12 38.68
C LEU A 602 -24.97 0.89 38.26
N ARG A 603 -25.88 1.19 39.20
CA ARG A 603 -27.21 1.75 38.89
C ARG A 603 -27.15 3.04 38.09
N HIS A 604 -26.22 3.92 38.42
CA HIS A 604 -26.02 5.19 37.71
C HIS A 604 -25.57 4.95 36.27
N LEU A 605 -24.61 4.05 36.06
CA LEU A 605 -24.10 3.71 34.72
C LEU A 605 -25.16 3.02 33.86
N GLN A 606 -25.92 2.08 34.41
CA GLN A 606 -27.02 1.41 33.69
C GLN A 606 -28.07 2.43 33.21
N THR A 607 -28.47 3.35 34.10
CA THR A 607 -29.44 4.41 33.77
C THR A 607 -28.90 5.30 32.66
N TRP A 608 -27.63 5.71 32.76
CA TRP A 608 -26.99 6.56 31.77
C TRP A 608 -26.88 5.90 30.39
N LEU A 609 -26.49 4.62 30.32
CA LEU A 609 -26.40 3.86 29.07
C LEU A 609 -27.75 3.76 28.33
N SER A 610 -28.86 3.72 29.08
CA SER A 610 -30.21 3.66 28.49
C SER A 610 -30.65 4.97 27.83
N GLN A 611 -30.07 6.11 28.24
CA GLN A 611 -30.47 7.45 27.79
C GLN A 611 -29.75 7.91 26.50
N LYS A 612 -28.85 7.10 25.93
CA LYS A 612 -28.18 7.26 24.61
C LYS A 612 -27.62 8.66 24.26
N SER A 613 -26.97 9.34 25.21
CA SER A 613 -26.34 10.65 24.93
C SER A 613 -24.97 10.56 24.22
N VAL A 614 -24.29 9.40 24.26
CA VAL A 614 -22.93 9.21 23.73
C VAL A 614 -22.90 8.03 22.75
N LYS A 615 -22.16 8.18 21.64
CA LYS A 615 -21.97 7.09 20.67
C LYS A 615 -21.02 6.05 21.27
N MET A 616 -21.55 4.87 21.58
CA MET A 616 -20.74 3.75 22.03
C MET A 616 -20.02 3.10 20.84
N LEU A 617 -18.70 2.94 20.93
CA LEU A 617 -17.89 2.34 19.87
C LEU A 617 -18.12 0.83 19.73
N THR A 618 -18.51 0.19 20.83
CA THR A 618 -19.08 -1.16 20.85
C THR A 618 -20.57 -1.04 21.17
N ALA A 619 -21.43 -1.82 20.53
CA ALA A 619 -22.86 -1.82 20.84
C ALA A 619 -23.07 -2.03 22.35
N ALA A 620 -23.94 -1.23 22.98
CA ALA A 620 -24.18 -1.28 24.43
C ALA A 620 -24.63 -2.68 24.91
N GLU A 621 -25.25 -3.45 24.01
CA GLU A 621 -25.64 -4.84 24.22
C GLU A 621 -24.44 -5.78 24.46
N GLY A 622 -23.28 -5.44 23.93
CA GLY A 622 -22.02 -6.18 24.11
C GLY A 622 -21.30 -5.89 25.43
N LEU A 623 -21.83 -4.98 26.28
CA LEU A 623 -21.32 -4.78 27.63
C LEU A 623 -22.00 -5.77 28.58
N THR A 624 -21.23 -6.60 29.28
CA THR A 624 -21.75 -7.67 30.12
C THR A 624 -21.22 -7.62 31.56
N CYS A 625 -22.00 -8.19 32.47
CA CYS A 625 -21.60 -8.38 33.86
C CYS A 625 -20.53 -9.45 33.98
N GLU A 626 -19.51 -9.21 34.81
CA GLU A 626 -18.56 -10.26 35.22
C GLU A 626 -18.95 -10.81 36.60
N TYR A 627 -19.42 -9.94 37.50
CA TYR A 627 -19.86 -10.31 38.85
C TYR A 627 -21.25 -9.70 39.17
N PRO A 628 -22.02 -10.28 40.10
CA PRO A 628 -21.78 -11.58 40.75
C PRO A 628 -22.06 -12.75 39.78
N GLU A 629 -21.62 -13.98 40.12
CA GLU A 629 -21.68 -15.15 39.22
C GLU A 629 -23.08 -15.39 38.61
N GLN A 630 -24.14 -15.16 39.36
CA GLN A 630 -25.54 -15.36 38.93
C GLN A 630 -25.96 -14.41 37.78
N GLN A 631 -25.20 -13.33 37.56
CA GLN A 631 -25.45 -12.37 36.49
C GLN A 631 -24.36 -12.38 35.41
N ARG A 632 -23.34 -13.23 35.54
CA ARG A 632 -22.21 -13.25 34.61
C ARG A 632 -22.66 -13.46 33.16
N GLY A 633 -22.13 -12.65 32.25
CA GLY A 633 -22.47 -12.68 30.81
C GLY A 633 -23.78 -11.98 30.45
N LYS A 634 -24.61 -11.54 31.41
CA LYS A 634 -25.82 -10.76 31.10
C LYS A 634 -25.45 -9.35 30.67
N SER A 635 -26.21 -8.79 29.73
CA SER A 635 -26.03 -7.41 29.29
C SER A 635 -26.24 -6.43 30.44
N LEU A 636 -25.40 -5.38 30.54
CA LEU A 636 -25.52 -4.36 31.58
C LEU A 636 -26.89 -3.68 31.57
N LEU A 637 -27.53 -3.54 30.40
CA LEU A 637 -28.86 -2.93 30.27
C LEU A 637 -29.98 -3.81 30.85
N GLN A 638 -29.75 -5.10 31.01
CA GLN A 638 -30.73 -6.09 31.48
C GLN A 638 -30.39 -6.66 32.87
N ALA A 639 -29.25 -6.29 33.43
CA ALA A 639 -28.79 -6.76 34.73
C ALA A 639 -29.74 -6.31 35.86
N ALA A 640 -30.03 -7.21 36.79
CA ALA A 640 -30.91 -6.95 37.93
C ALA A 640 -30.10 -6.36 39.08
N LEU A 641 -30.06 -5.03 39.17
CA LEU A 641 -29.29 -4.32 40.20
C LEU A 641 -30.07 -4.20 41.51
N CYS A 642 -29.37 -4.07 42.64
CA CYS A 642 -29.95 -3.86 43.98
C CYS A 642 -30.93 -4.91 44.50
N LYS A 643 -30.88 -6.14 43.98
CA LYS A 643 -31.55 -7.27 44.64
C LYS A 643 -30.60 -7.85 45.68
N ASN A 644 -31.09 -8.07 46.90
CA ASN A 644 -30.37 -8.86 47.91
C ASN A 644 -30.25 -10.28 47.34
N TYR A 645 -29.05 -10.66 46.90
CA TYR A 645 -28.72 -12.01 46.47
C TYR A 645 -28.02 -12.77 47.57
#